data_AF-A0A7X2PEQ0-F1
#
_entry.id   AF-A0A7X2PEQ0-F1
#
_cell.length_a   1.000
_cell.length_b   1.000
_cell.length_c   1.000
_cell.angle_alpha   90.00
_cell.angle_beta   90.00
_cell.angle_gamma   90.00
#
_symmetry.space_group_name_H-M   'P 1'
#
loop_
_entity.id
_entity.type
_entity.pdbx_description
1 polymer ?
#
loop_
_entity_poly.entity_id
_entity_poly.type
_entity_poly.pdbx_seq_one_letter_code
_entity_poly.pdbx_strand_id
1 'polypeptide(L)'
;MAKAFAFGPPDDPRKYRLVEGDGLYRDGRDLKLRPTALKVLERLVQCAPGKLSSAALANAINGETWVGDAVGFTSEYIRQIRDVLDRAERQKAIKNDRSIGYAFAWDVLQPEKDPDAYLKVLEENTRTIRITGLTTKRAEPYFFGIDEIYIPLSTLGSHGAGAVRGTEHGRRIALEQAVSQRNVVIIGDPGAGKSTFLRRVAFELCRSLRKSRPPEAVPFLAADDQRFPILIRVAEFAKLLAAVPSAADRLPKMEDSPDWIAYFLGKQGEEYRWDADEAFFKSKLDHERCLVMMDGLDEAPESTLRARIARIFERATQTFKKCDFLVSTRPQTNVGEAVLKDFHQVRIMELERPEIRAFFDHFARALALNDLEAKKFKEELEDALDRRMEIREMAGNAVMLTALAVLQHNDQRLPEYRVDLYASILGWLAAAREKKKGRPPAKECLEYMRKLALAMQDAPGKRMVQINKRVAADLFAGVFGGTSDEAEVQIEGETQDSGIIVSVGDDLKFWHLSFQEYLAAREIASFGEKKQIERVFEDGKLYRGEWRETMRLLGGVLRQQGEPKIEGFFEATLERLGNRSKLADQARCVVLLGVMMRDLSRMGYTPKTQDYERTVKAVMRIFDAEAEGIEIGTRIEAADALGQVGDPRLEEDNWVTIPPCTFTMGAQKKNKNGKNYDPEAFDFEEPVHEVKLSGYRIRRFPVTVQEYEAFIDAGGYATPKYWEAGSVEFAKPENWERQKQYPNRPVVGVSWSEAAAYCRWAGGRLPTGAEWERAARGPEGCRYPWGNEPALDPSYANYEGVSHPTPVGLYPKGNTSEGLCDMLGNVWGWCGDWFGPYVKGSQENPRGPEDGETRVLRGGSWGNPPEWVRVSNRNGGGPAARDHAVGFRCAGELRLASRVLSL
;
A
#
# COMPACT_ATOMS: atom_id res chain seq x y z
N MET A 1 70.64 23.23 -4.05
CA MET A 1 70.14 24.37 -4.84
C MET A 1 69.02 25.01 -4.04
N ALA A 2 69.34 25.93 -3.10
CA ALA A 2 69.45 27.39 -3.28
C ALA A 2 68.07 28.03 -3.52
N LYS A 3 67.59 29.05 -2.80
CA LYS A 3 67.98 29.75 -1.56
C LYS A 3 66.74 30.58 -1.17
N ALA A 4 66.63 30.91 0.12
CA ALA A 4 65.61 31.77 0.73
C ALA A 4 65.43 33.14 0.04
N PHE A 5 64.27 33.80 0.21
CA PHE A 5 64.23 35.23 0.52
C PHE A 5 63.00 35.62 1.37
N ALA A 6 63.30 36.42 2.39
CA ALA A 6 62.40 37.00 3.37
C ALA A 6 61.78 38.32 2.89
N PHE A 7 60.75 38.76 3.61
CA PHE A 7 60.03 40.03 3.49
C PHE A 7 60.91 41.29 3.44
N GLY A 8 60.41 42.31 2.72
CA GLY A 8 60.69 43.74 2.94
C GLY A 8 59.50 44.60 2.46
N PRO A 9 59.06 45.65 3.20
CA PRO A 9 58.06 46.64 2.76
C PRO A 9 58.73 48.00 2.40
N PRO A 10 58.00 49.12 2.21
CA PRO A 10 56.99 49.52 1.21
C PRO A 10 57.41 50.85 0.47
N ASP A 11 56.71 51.30 -0.59
CA ASP A 11 56.63 52.72 -1.06
C ASP A 11 55.73 52.75 -2.33
N ASP A 12 54.70 53.59 -2.59
CA ASP A 12 54.08 54.79 -1.99
C ASP A 12 52.60 54.85 -2.49
N PRO A 13 51.55 54.95 -1.65
CA PRO A 13 50.14 54.97 -2.07
C PRO A 13 49.57 56.36 -2.41
N ARG A 14 50.38 57.39 -2.68
CA ARG A 14 49.86 58.76 -2.93
C ARG A 14 49.60 59.07 -4.41
N LYS A 15 48.52 58.55 -5.02
CA LYS A 15 48.01 59.12 -6.30
C LYS A 15 46.49 59.19 -6.51
N TYR A 16 45.67 58.97 -5.50
CA TYR A 16 44.22 59.17 -5.62
C TYR A 16 43.68 59.92 -4.40
N ARG A 17 43.10 61.12 -4.61
CA ARG A 17 42.35 61.86 -3.59
C ARG A 17 40.90 61.98 -4.03
N LEU A 18 39.99 61.58 -3.14
CA LEU A 18 38.59 62.00 -3.16
C LEU A 18 38.50 63.40 -2.55
N VAL A 19 37.84 64.32 -3.25
CA VAL A 19 37.37 65.58 -2.67
C VAL A 19 35.85 65.44 -2.53
N GLU A 20 35.30 65.78 -1.38
CA GLU A 20 33.85 65.74 -1.15
C GLU A 20 33.14 66.70 -2.11
N GLY A 21 32.27 66.14 -2.96
CA GLY A 21 31.45 66.87 -3.93
C GLY A 21 31.93 66.70 -5.38
N ASP A 22 31.33 65.73 -6.07
CA ASP A 22 31.26 65.57 -7.53
C ASP A 22 32.57 65.32 -8.32
N GLY A 23 33.04 64.05 -8.32
CA GLY A 23 33.83 63.48 -9.42
C GLY A 23 35.02 62.60 -9.02
N LEU A 24 35.27 61.53 -9.79
CA LEU A 24 36.43 60.63 -9.64
C LEU A 24 37.50 61.02 -10.67
N TYR A 25 38.69 61.39 -10.22
CA TYR A 25 39.75 61.91 -11.10
C TYR A 25 40.97 60.98 -11.14
N ARG A 26 41.57 60.81 -12.33
CA ARG A 26 42.88 60.15 -12.52
C ARG A 26 43.78 61.06 -13.36
N ASP A 27 44.97 61.36 -12.85
CA ASP A 27 45.95 62.26 -13.49
C ASP A 27 45.33 63.60 -13.98
N GLY A 28 44.43 64.19 -13.18
CA GLY A 28 43.80 65.48 -13.48
C GLY A 28 42.67 65.45 -14.52
N ARG A 29 42.20 64.27 -14.97
CA ARG A 29 41.05 64.13 -15.89
C ARG A 29 39.84 63.48 -15.20
N ASP A 30 38.67 64.04 -15.45
CA ASP A 30 37.36 63.61 -14.92
C ASP A 30 36.89 62.32 -15.60
N LEU A 31 36.78 61.23 -14.84
CA LEU A 31 36.23 59.96 -15.30
C LEU A 31 34.70 60.05 -15.21
N LYS A 32 34.06 60.55 -16.27
CA LYS A 32 32.60 60.70 -16.39
C LYS A 32 31.85 59.36 -16.25
N LEU A 33 31.64 58.91 -15.01
CA LEU A 33 30.71 57.84 -14.66
C LEU A 33 29.31 58.41 -14.47
N ARG A 34 28.27 57.71 -14.96
CA ARG A 34 26.89 58.17 -14.77
C ARG A 34 26.56 58.18 -13.26
N PRO A 35 25.82 59.17 -12.73
CA PRO A 35 25.53 59.32 -11.30
C PRO A 35 24.92 58.08 -10.63
N THR A 36 24.23 57.24 -11.41
CA THR A 36 23.63 55.98 -10.94
C THR A 36 24.67 54.89 -10.70
N ALA A 37 25.74 54.83 -11.49
CA ALA A 37 26.83 53.88 -11.29
C ALA A 37 27.66 54.26 -10.06
N LEU A 38 27.89 55.56 -9.85
CA LEU A 38 28.59 56.10 -8.69
C LEU A 38 27.89 55.70 -7.37
N LYS A 39 26.56 55.81 -7.31
CA LYS A 39 25.76 55.43 -6.12
C LYS A 39 25.74 53.93 -5.82
N VAL A 40 25.82 53.08 -6.85
CA VAL A 40 25.92 51.61 -6.69
C VAL A 40 27.32 51.23 -6.20
N LEU A 41 28.35 51.87 -6.76
CA LEU A 41 29.75 51.74 -6.34
C LEU A 41 29.98 52.18 -4.89
N GLU A 42 29.45 53.34 -4.49
CA GLU A 42 29.56 53.86 -3.12
C GLU A 42 28.91 52.93 -2.09
N ARG A 43 27.76 52.32 -2.41
CA ARG A 43 27.09 51.36 -1.52
C ARG A 43 27.78 49.99 -1.46
N LEU A 44 28.34 49.49 -2.56
CA LEU A 44 29.13 48.26 -2.57
C LEU A 44 30.40 48.39 -1.71
N VAL A 45 31.06 49.54 -1.74
CA VAL A 45 32.23 49.83 -0.89
C VAL A 45 31.85 49.96 0.59
N GLN A 46 30.66 50.51 0.90
CA GLN A 46 30.13 50.57 2.27
C GLN A 46 29.74 49.21 2.85
N CYS A 47 29.33 48.23 2.01
CA CYS A 47 28.91 46.90 2.45
C CYS A 47 30.07 45.92 2.73
N ALA A 48 31.32 46.24 2.35
CA ALA A 48 32.50 45.44 2.66
C ALA A 48 33.72 46.33 3.00
N PRO A 49 33.68 47.05 4.14
CA PRO A 49 34.75 47.99 4.50
C PRO A 49 36.09 47.25 4.67
N GLY A 50 37.09 47.65 3.89
CA GLY A 50 38.47 47.13 3.96
C GLY A 50 38.86 46.06 2.94
N LYS A 51 37.95 45.57 2.09
CA LYS A 51 38.27 44.53 1.06
C LYS A 51 38.22 45.02 -0.40
N LEU A 52 37.69 46.21 -0.66
CA LEU A 52 37.54 46.77 -2.01
C LEU A 52 37.94 48.25 -2.01
N SER A 53 38.85 48.65 -2.90
CA SER A 53 39.12 50.07 -3.17
C SER A 53 38.28 50.55 -4.36
N SER A 54 37.80 51.79 -4.31
CA SER A 54 36.99 52.40 -5.37
C SER A 54 37.72 52.40 -6.74
N ALA A 55 39.06 52.39 -6.72
CA ALA A 55 39.92 52.31 -7.90
C ALA A 55 39.94 50.91 -8.54
N ALA A 56 39.89 49.83 -7.74
CA ALA A 56 39.88 48.46 -8.23
C ALA A 56 38.60 48.14 -9.01
N LEU A 57 37.44 48.62 -8.54
CA LEU A 57 36.16 48.40 -9.21
C LEU A 57 36.02 49.24 -10.50
N ALA A 58 36.57 50.45 -10.53
CA ALA A 58 36.55 51.31 -11.73
C ALA A 58 37.39 50.74 -12.89
N ASN A 59 38.55 50.13 -12.59
CA ASN A 59 39.38 49.47 -13.59
C ASN A 59 38.73 48.19 -14.15
N ALA A 60 38.01 47.43 -13.32
CA ALA A 60 37.30 46.21 -13.75
C ALA A 60 36.12 46.49 -14.70
N ILE A 61 35.46 47.65 -14.55
CA ILE A 61 34.35 48.09 -15.41
C ILE A 61 34.84 48.57 -16.78
N ASN A 62 36.05 49.12 -16.88
CA ASN A 62 36.62 49.64 -18.13
C ASN A 62 37.41 48.59 -18.95
N GLY A 63 37.48 47.35 -18.50
CA GLY A 63 37.98 46.23 -19.31
C GLY A 63 39.50 46.06 -19.40
N GLU A 64 40.31 46.69 -18.52
CA GLU A 64 41.76 46.46 -18.49
C GLU A 64 42.16 45.33 -17.53
N THR A 65 43.11 44.49 -17.97
CA THR A 65 43.65 43.33 -17.24
C THR A 65 44.37 43.71 -15.93
N TRP A 66 44.06 42.96 -14.87
CA TRP A 66 44.62 43.11 -13.53
C TRP A 66 46.06 42.56 -13.42
N VAL A 67 46.94 43.30 -12.75
CA VAL A 67 48.24 42.82 -12.22
C VAL A 67 48.33 43.26 -10.77
N GLY A 68 48.30 42.30 -9.83
CA GLY A 68 48.50 42.53 -8.40
C GLY A 68 47.69 41.56 -7.53
N ASP A 69 48.29 41.01 -6.49
CA ASP A 69 47.67 40.04 -5.59
C ASP A 69 46.77 40.74 -4.56
N ALA A 70 45.46 40.54 -4.68
CA ALA A 70 44.51 40.75 -3.60
C ALA A 70 43.62 39.51 -3.46
N VAL A 71 43.72 38.90 -2.29
CA VAL A 71 43.11 37.64 -1.85
C VAL A 71 41.59 37.61 -2.08
N GLY A 72 41.11 36.59 -2.79
CA GLY A 72 39.80 35.98 -2.47
C GLY A 72 38.67 36.03 -3.49
N PHE A 73 38.88 36.31 -4.77
CA PHE A 73 37.80 36.20 -5.78
C PHE A 73 38.22 35.33 -6.97
N THR A 74 37.46 34.24 -7.20
CA THR A 74 37.62 33.37 -8.37
C THR A 74 37.09 34.06 -9.63
N SER A 75 37.56 33.63 -10.80
CA SER A 75 37.04 34.06 -12.12
C SER A 75 35.52 33.89 -12.26
N GLU A 76 34.92 32.99 -11.49
CA GLU A 76 33.48 32.74 -11.35
C GLU A 76 32.73 33.96 -10.78
N TYR A 77 33.29 34.60 -9.75
CA TYR A 77 32.66 35.71 -9.03
C TYR A 77 32.58 36.97 -9.89
N ILE A 78 33.63 37.20 -10.69
CA ILE A 78 33.68 38.31 -11.65
C ILE A 78 32.68 38.08 -12.79
N ARG A 79 32.49 36.83 -13.22
CA ARG A 79 31.47 36.45 -14.21
C ARG A 79 30.06 36.71 -13.67
N GLN A 80 29.78 36.35 -12.42
CA GLN A 80 28.49 36.58 -11.78
C GLN A 80 28.16 38.08 -11.62
N ILE A 81 29.13 38.90 -11.18
CA ILE A 81 28.95 40.36 -11.09
C ILE A 81 28.66 40.97 -12.47
N ARG A 82 29.38 40.53 -13.51
CA ARG A 82 29.19 41.02 -14.88
C ARG A 82 27.82 40.62 -15.43
N ASP A 83 27.35 39.41 -15.13
CA ASP A 83 26.05 38.90 -15.54
C ASP A 83 24.88 39.58 -14.80
N VAL A 84 25.06 39.95 -13.53
CA VAL A 84 24.10 40.77 -12.77
C VAL A 84 23.99 42.19 -13.35
N LEU A 85 25.13 42.81 -13.69
CA LEU A 85 25.16 44.14 -14.31
C LEU A 85 24.49 44.12 -15.71
N ASP A 86 24.78 43.11 -16.53
CA ASP A 86 24.17 42.93 -17.85
C ASP A 86 22.64 42.70 -17.76
N ARG A 87 22.18 41.92 -16.79
CA ARG A 87 20.74 41.68 -16.56
C ARG A 87 20.02 42.91 -16.00
N ALA A 88 20.67 43.67 -15.13
CA ALA A 88 20.14 44.94 -14.60
C ALA A 88 20.00 46.01 -15.70
N GLU A 89 20.93 46.03 -16.67
CA GLU A 89 20.80 46.89 -17.86
C GLU A 89 19.68 46.41 -18.81
N ARG A 90 19.55 45.11 -19.02
CA ARG A 90 18.48 44.53 -19.87
C ARG A 90 17.08 44.70 -19.27
N GLN A 91 16.91 44.61 -17.95
CA GLN A 91 15.61 44.80 -17.30
C GLN A 91 15.19 46.27 -17.14
N LYS A 92 16.11 47.24 -17.26
CA LYS A 92 15.77 48.67 -17.36
C LYS A 92 14.91 48.98 -18.61
N ALA A 93 14.89 48.09 -19.60
CA ALA A 93 13.98 48.16 -20.74
C ALA A 93 12.53 47.74 -20.40
N ILE A 94 12.29 47.11 -19.24
CA ILE A 94 10.97 46.60 -18.83
C ILE A 94 10.66 47.05 -17.37
N LYS A 95 10.03 48.23 -17.27
CA LYS A 95 9.33 48.84 -16.11
C LYS A 95 10.16 49.47 -14.97
N ASN A 96 9.74 50.70 -14.65
CA ASN A 96 10.16 51.57 -13.54
C ASN A 96 9.70 51.05 -12.17
N ASP A 97 10.35 50.04 -11.62
CA ASP A 97 10.27 49.79 -10.17
C ASP A 97 11.67 49.62 -9.59
N ARG A 98 12.13 50.66 -8.88
CA ARG A 98 13.48 50.74 -8.31
C ARG A 98 13.65 49.87 -7.06
N SER A 99 12.60 49.27 -6.51
CA SER A 99 12.66 48.47 -5.28
C SER A 99 13.06 47.01 -5.52
N ILE A 100 12.74 46.45 -6.70
CA ILE A 100 12.93 45.04 -7.04
C ILE A 100 14.39 44.70 -7.35
N GLY A 101 15.13 45.62 -7.96
CA GLY A 101 16.54 45.40 -8.33
C GLY A 101 17.52 45.32 -7.15
N TYR A 102 17.18 45.90 -6.00
CA TYR A 102 18.07 45.90 -4.82
C TYR A 102 17.91 44.64 -3.95
N ALA A 103 16.73 44.04 -3.89
CA ALA A 103 16.52 42.77 -3.21
C ALA A 103 17.23 41.62 -3.95
N PHE A 104 17.15 41.61 -5.29
CA PHE A 104 17.80 40.61 -6.13
C PHE A 104 19.34 40.66 -6.05
N ALA A 105 19.92 41.85 -5.95
CA ALA A 105 21.36 42.01 -5.77
C ALA A 105 21.84 41.55 -4.38
N TRP A 106 20.98 41.60 -3.36
CA TRP A 106 21.30 41.20 -1.99
C TRP A 106 21.32 39.67 -1.83
N ASP A 107 20.40 38.95 -2.47
CA ASP A 107 20.36 37.48 -2.47
C ASP A 107 21.51 36.85 -3.27
N VAL A 108 21.96 37.50 -4.35
CA VAL A 108 23.04 36.98 -5.21
C VAL A 108 24.45 37.21 -4.63
N LEU A 109 24.60 38.14 -3.67
CA LEU A 109 25.91 38.52 -3.09
C LEU A 109 26.21 37.87 -1.73
N GLN A 110 25.33 37.00 -1.21
CA GLN A 110 25.64 36.17 -0.04
C GLN A 110 26.78 35.19 -0.41
N PRO A 111 27.81 34.99 0.43
CA PRO A 111 28.74 33.89 0.26
C PRO A 111 27.92 32.60 0.22
N GLU A 112 28.12 31.77 -0.81
CA GLU A 112 27.46 30.48 -0.92
C GLU A 112 27.79 29.67 0.35
N LYS A 113 26.81 29.50 1.24
CA LYS A 113 27.01 28.70 2.46
C LYS A 113 27.26 27.26 2.05
N ASP A 114 28.23 26.62 2.68
CA ASP A 114 28.64 25.26 2.34
C ASP A 114 27.51 24.26 2.72
N PRO A 115 26.94 23.51 1.76
CA PRO A 115 25.91 22.51 2.05
C PRO A 115 26.42 21.33 2.90
N ASP A 116 27.74 21.15 3.08
CA ASP A 116 28.31 19.94 3.69
C ASP A 116 27.76 19.66 5.09
N ALA A 117 27.60 20.70 5.92
CA ALA A 117 27.09 20.56 7.28
C ALA A 117 25.67 19.96 7.31
N TYR A 118 24.75 20.49 6.50
CA TYR A 118 23.41 19.96 6.34
C TYR A 118 23.44 18.51 5.80
N LEU A 119 24.19 18.27 4.73
CA LEU A 119 24.28 16.94 4.10
C LEU A 119 24.85 15.90 5.07
N LYS A 120 25.80 16.28 5.94
CA LYS A 120 26.37 15.41 6.97
C LYS A 120 25.31 14.97 7.97
N VAL A 121 24.57 15.92 8.52
CA VAL A 121 23.52 15.64 9.52
C VAL A 121 22.42 14.79 8.89
N LEU A 122 22.01 15.09 7.66
CA LEU A 122 21.02 14.28 6.95
C LEU A 122 21.54 12.86 6.68
N GLU A 123 22.79 12.69 6.27
CA GLU A 123 23.42 11.37 6.08
C GLU A 123 23.43 10.59 7.41
N GLU A 124 23.89 11.20 8.50
CA GLU A 124 23.95 10.57 9.83
C GLU A 124 22.55 10.14 10.34
N ASN A 125 21.53 11.00 10.19
CA ASN A 125 20.15 10.72 10.62
C ASN A 125 19.47 9.62 9.80
N THR A 126 19.90 9.41 8.55
CA THR A 126 19.30 8.45 7.63
C THR A 126 20.10 7.14 7.52
N ARG A 127 21.34 7.10 8.01
CA ARG A 127 22.27 5.97 7.90
C ARG A 127 21.84 4.69 8.59
N THR A 128 21.05 4.75 9.66
CA THR A 128 20.81 3.56 10.52
C THR A 128 19.35 3.21 10.75
N ILE A 129 19.08 1.91 10.90
CA ILE A 129 17.80 1.38 11.39
C ILE A 129 18.04 0.79 12.78
N ARG A 130 17.29 1.28 13.76
CA ARG A 130 17.32 0.78 15.13
C ARG A 130 16.37 -0.40 15.28
N ILE A 131 16.84 -1.51 15.83
CA ILE A 131 16.02 -2.67 16.21
C ILE A 131 16.19 -2.94 17.71
N THR A 132 15.07 -3.02 18.43
CA THR A 132 15.02 -3.17 19.89
C THR A 132 14.84 -4.64 20.30
N GLY A 133 15.52 -5.07 21.36
CA GLY A 133 15.34 -6.41 21.95
C GLY A 133 16.02 -7.55 21.20
N LEU A 134 17.04 -7.23 20.39
CA LEU A 134 17.83 -8.20 19.65
C LEU A 134 18.98 -8.73 20.53
N THR A 135 18.96 -10.02 20.84
CA THR A 135 20.03 -10.64 21.64
C THR A 135 21.28 -10.81 20.79
N THR A 136 22.29 -9.97 21.02
CA THR A 136 23.59 -10.07 20.33
C THR A 136 24.74 -10.06 21.32
N LYS A 137 25.96 -10.36 20.84
CA LYS A 137 27.20 -10.19 21.63
C LYS A 137 27.53 -8.71 21.93
N ARG A 138 26.79 -7.75 21.34
CA ARG A 138 26.98 -6.29 21.53
C ARG A 138 25.89 -5.73 22.46
N ALA A 139 26.13 -4.53 23.00
CA ALA A 139 25.15 -3.83 23.84
C ALA A 139 23.88 -3.45 23.05
N GLU A 140 22.71 -3.53 23.68
CA GLU A 140 21.43 -3.07 23.14
C GLU A 140 21.25 -1.56 23.32
N PRO A 141 20.56 -0.85 22.40
CA PRO A 141 19.93 -1.34 21.17
C PRO A 141 20.90 -1.57 20.00
N TYR A 142 20.56 -2.47 19.07
CA TYR A 142 21.37 -2.72 17.87
C TYR A 142 20.97 -1.79 16.72
N PHE A 143 21.96 -1.22 16.04
CA PHE A 143 21.78 -0.34 14.89
C PHE A 143 22.35 -0.99 13.65
N PHE A 144 21.49 -1.23 12.66
CA PHE A 144 21.86 -1.72 11.34
C PHE A 144 22.14 -0.56 10.41
N GLY A 145 23.11 -0.70 9.49
CA GLY A 145 23.20 0.19 8.34
C GLY A 145 21.92 0.10 7.51
N ILE A 146 21.36 1.23 7.09
CA ILE A 146 20.14 1.23 6.27
C ILE A 146 20.37 0.49 4.94
N ASP A 147 21.56 0.59 4.37
CA ASP A 147 21.98 -0.12 3.16
C ASP A 147 22.30 -1.60 3.38
N GLU A 148 22.55 -2.03 4.62
CA GLU A 148 22.84 -3.43 4.97
C GLU A 148 21.55 -4.28 5.02
N ILE A 149 20.47 -3.72 5.55
CA ILE A 149 19.23 -4.45 5.86
C ILE A 149 18.08 -4.13 4.90
N TYR A 150 18.18 -3.03 4.14
CA TYR A 150 17.13 -2.63 3.19
C TYR A 150 16.94 -3.68 2.09
N ILE A 151 15.67 -3.94 1.75
CA ILE A 151 15.26 -4.75 0.61
C ILE A 151 14.46 -3.88 -0.37
N PRO A 152 14.60 -4.08 -1.70
CA PRO A 152 13.78 -3.40 -2.68
C PRO A 152 12.29 -3.63 -2.41
N LEU A 153 11.51 -2.55 -2.41
CA LEU A 153 10.06 -2.61 -2.34
C LEU A 153 9.49 -2.67 -3.76
N SER A 154 8.32 -3.27 -3.96
CA SER A 154 7.70 -3.38 -5.29
C SER A 154 6.45 -2.52 -5.44
N THR A 155 6.18 -2.10 -6.68
CA THR A 155 4.97 -1.40 -7.12
C THR A 155 4.52 -1.88 -8.51
N LEU A 156 3.31 -1.53 -8.92
CA LEU A 156 2.80 -1.86 -10.26
C LEU A 156 3.36 -0.89 -11.31
N GLY A 157 3.91 -1.41 -12.40
CA GLY A 157 4.37 -0.59 -13.53
C GLY A 157 3.21 0.06 -14.29
N SER A 158 3.42 1.27 -14.80
CA SER A 158 2.45 1.98 -15.63
C SER A 158 2.35 1.36 -17.03
N HIS A 159 1.11 1.11 -17.49
CA HIS A 159 0.86 0.60 -18.84
C HIS A 159 1.21 1.65 -19.91
N GLY A 160 1.90 1.22 -20.97
CA GLY A 160 2.01 2.00 -22.21
C GLY A 160 0.63 2.25 -22.81
N ALA A 161 0.46 3.41 -23.46
CA ALA A 161 -0.78 3.81 -24.13
C ALA A 161 -1.21 2.75 -25.16
N GLY A 162 -2.18 1.89 -24.80
CA GLY A 162 -2.66 0.79 -25.64
C GLY A 162 -3.32 -0.38 -24.88
N ALA A 163 -3.15 -0.49 -23.56
CA ALA A 163 -3.82 -1.53 -22.76
C ALA A 163 -5.18 -1.04 -22.21
N VAL A 164 -6.19 -1.92 -22.31
CA VAL A 164 -7.57 -1.71 -21.87
C VAL A 164 -7.63 -1.48 -20.36
N ARG A 165 -8.31 -0.42 -19.92
CA ARG A 165 -8.68 -0.23 -18.50
C ARG A 165 -9.60 -1.38 -18.09
N GLY A 166 -9.12 -2.25 -17.20
CA GLY A 166 -9.84 -3.44 -16.74
C GLY A 166 -8.94 -4.64 -16.45
N THR A 167 -7.70 -4.64 -16.96
CA THR A 167 -6.66 -5.59 -16.55
C THR A 167 -5.67 -4.88 -15.63
N GLU A 168 -5.69 -5.13 -14.32
CA GLU A 168 -4.59 -4.74 -13.41
C GLU A 168 -3.33 -5.60 -13.65
N HIS A 169 -2.93 -5.80 -14.91
CA HIS A 169 -1.72 -6.54 -15.26
C HIS A 169 -0.53 -5.59 -15.40
N GLY A 170 -0.24 -4.84 -14.34
CA GLY A 170 1.02 -4.12 -14.21
C GLY A 170 2.13 -5.09 -13.80
N ARG A 171 3.19 -5.22 -14.60
CA ARG A 171 4.41 -5.94 -14.17
C ARG A 171 4.92 -5.28 -12.87
N ARG A 172 5.16 -6.07 -11.81
CA ARG A 172 5.81 -5.56 -10.60
C ARG A 172 7.19 -5.00 -10.97
N ILE A 173 7.45 -3.76 -10.56
CA ILE A 173 8.73 -3.07 -10.71
C ILE A 173 9.23 -2.64 -9.34
N ALA A 174 10.54 -2.41 -9.23
CA ALA A 174 11.13 -1.91 -8.00
C ALA A 174 10.73 -0.45 -7.75
N LEU A 175 10.46 -0.09 -6.50
CA LEU A 175 9.91 1.20 -6.10
C LEU A 175 10.88 2.36 -6.39
N GLU A 176 12.19 2.12 -6.33
CA GLU A 176 13.22 3.08 -6.71
C GLU A 176 13.09 3.55 -8.17
N GLN A 177 12.54 2.70 -9.06
CA GLN A 177 12.26 3.11 -10.44
C GLN A 177 11.16 4.17 -10.51
N ALA A 178 10.27 4.23 -9.53
CA ALA A 178 9.26 5.27 -9.47
C ALA A 178 9.87 6.65 -9.15
N VAL A 179 11.02 6.72 -8.45
CA VAL A 179 11.69 7.98 -8.08
C VAL A 179 12.31 8.69 -9.30
N SER A 180 12.35 8.04 -10.46
CA SER A 180 12.70 8.69 -11.72
C SER A 180 11.56 9.55 -12.29
N GLN A 181 10.32 9.35 -11.84
CA GLN A 181 9.18 10.18 -12.20
C GLN A 181 9.21 11.49 -11.40
N ARG A 182 8.73 12.57 -12.00
CA ARG A 182 8.52 13.84 -11.28
C ARG A 182 7.26 13.74 -10.44
N ASN A 183 7.31 14.28 -9.22
CA ASN A 183 6.16 14.46 -8.33
C ASN A 183 5.43 13.13 -8.06
N VAL A 184 5.98 12.32 -7.16
CA VAL A 184 5.45 10.99 -6.84
C VAL A 184 4.84 10.99 -5.45
N VAL A 185 3.67 10.37 -5.31
CA VAL A 185 3.07 10.06 -4.02
C VAL A 185 3.06 8.56 -3.78
N ILE A 186 3.81 8.14 -2.77
CA ILE A 186 3.90 6.76 -2.30
C ILE A 186 2.78 6.49 -1.30
N ILE A 187 1.90 5.57 -1.67
CA ILE A 187 0.79 5.11 -0.85
C ILE A 187 1.12 3.71 -0.35
N GLY A 188 1.02 3.47 0.95
CA GLY A 188 1.27 2.15 1.51
C GLY A 188 0.68 2.00 2.91
N ASP A 189 0.39 0.76 3.28
CA ASP A 189 -0.16 0.44 4.58
C ASP A 189 0.82 0.74 5.73
N PRO A 190 0.35 0.82 6.99
CA PRO A 190 1.22 0.93 8.15
C PRO A 190 2.29 -0.18 8.15
N GLY A 191 3.55 0.17 8.38
CA GLY A 191 4.66 -0.82 8.39
C GLY A 191 5.18 -1.24 7.01
N ALA A 192 4.59 -0.77 5.90
CA ALA A 192 5.04 -1.13 4.54
C ALA A 192 6.42 -0.57 4.11
N GLY A 193 7.12 0.18 4.98
CA GLY A 193 8.47 0.67 4.70
C GLY A 193 8.58 2.05 4.02
N LYS A 194 7.50 2.83 3.94
CA LYS A 194 7.47 4.20 3.34
C LYS A 194 8.58 5.13 3.85
N SER A 195 8.63 5.36 5.16
CA SER A 195 9.65 6.24 5.77
C SER A 195 11.05 5.67 5.61
N THR A 196 11.22 4.34 5.70
CA THR A 196 12.51 3.67 5.43
C THR A 196 12.98 3.90 4.00
N PHE A 197 12.08 3.88 3.02
CA PHE A 197 12.40 4.18 1.62
C PHE A 197 12.87 5.62 1.43
N LEU A 198 12.13 6.61 1.96
CA LEU A 198 12.54 8.03 1.89
C LEU A 198 13.92 8.25 2.56
N ARG A 199 14.16 7.61 3.71
CA ARG A 199 15.47 7.66 4.38
C ARG A 199 16.57 7.00 3.54
N ARG A 200 16.30 5.86 2.88
CA ARG A 200 17.26 5.18 2.00
C ARG A 200 17.63 6.05 0.79
N VAL A 201 16.65 6.72 0.18
CA VAL A 201 16.84 7.69 -0.92
C VAL A 201 17.70 8.86 -0.46
N ALA A 202 17.36 9.49 0.67
CA ALA A 202 18.11 10.62 1.23
C ALA A 202 19.57 10.23 1.54
N PHE A 203 19.77 9.08 2.21
CA PHE A 203 21.10 8.55 2.52
C PHE A 203 21.94 8.34 1.26
N GLU A 204 21.34 7.80 0.20
CA GLU A 204 22.04 7.55 -1.06
C GLU A 204 22.44 8.84 -1.79
N LEU A 205 21.56 9.84 -1.83
CA LEU A 205 21.85 11.15 -2.43
C LEU A 205 22.95 11.89 -1.66
N CYS A 206 22.92 11.86 -0.32
CA CYS A 206 24.01 12.42 0.49
C CYS A 206 25.36 11.79 0.14
N ARG A 207 25.42 10.45 0.03
CA ARG A 207 26.66 9.75 -0.34
C ARG A 207 27.14 10.08 -1.75
N SER A 208 26.22 10.22 -2.72
CA SER A 208 26.54 10.66 -4.08
C SER A 208 27.18 12.05 -4.08
N LEU A 209 26.54 13.03 -3.42
CA LEU A 209 27.00 14.42 -3.41
C LEU A 209 28.31 14.60 -2.63
N ARG A 210 28.46 13.90 -1.50
CA ARG A 210 29.66 13.93 -0.65
C ARG A 210 30.78 13.00 -1.14
N LYS A 211 30.52 12.20 -2.19
CA LYS A 211 31.44 11.18 -2.73
C LYS A 211 31.92 10.18 -1.65
N SER A 212 31.03 9.81 -0.72
CA SER A 212 31.30 8.87 0.38
C SER A 212 30.81 7.44 0.09
N ARG A 213 30.31 7.15 -1.12
CA ARG A 213 29.93 5.80 -1.54
C ARG A 213 31.19 4.92 -1.77
N PRO A 214 31.26 3.70 -1.18
CA PRO A 214 32.29 2.72 -1.48
C PRO A 214 32.29 2.34 -2.95
N PRO A 215 33.47 2.17 -3.59
CA PRO A 215 33.58 1.81 -5.00
C PRO A 215 32.83 0.54 -5.40
N GLU A 216 32.76 -0.43 -4.49
CA GLU A 216 32.13 -1.74 -4.67
C GLU A 216 30.62 -1.75 -4.41
N ALA A 217 30.03 -0.65 -3.91
CA ALA A 217 28.62 -0.60 -3.58
C ALA A 217 27.76 -0.43 -4.84
N VAL A 218 26.75 -1.31 -5.01
CA VAL A 218 25.77 -1.20 -6.09
C VAL A 218 24.93 0.07 -5.89
N PRO A 219 24.81 0.96 -6.91
CA PRO A 219 24.00 2.17 -6.80
C PRO A 219 22.52 1.84 -6.57
N PHE A 220 21.92 2.42 -5.53
CA PHE A 220 20.48 2.28 -5.28
C PHE A 220 19.62 3.21 -6.16
N LEU A 221 20.16 4.39 -6.48
CA LEU A 221 19.60 5.31 -7.47
C LEU A 221 20.49 5.33 -8.72
N ALA A 222 20.06 6.04 -9.76
CA ALA A 222 20.89 6.29 -10.93
C ALA A 222 22.25 6.87 -10.51
N ALA A 223 23.34 6.34 -11.06
CA ALA A 223 24.69 6.68 -10.62
C ALA A 223 25.05 8.16 -10.81
N ASP A 224 24.38 8.83 -11.75
CA ASP A 224 24.50 10.25 -12.08
C ASP A 224 23.45 11.13 -11.38
N ASP A 225 22.65 10.60 -10.46
CA ASP A 225 21.68 11.39 -9.70
C ASP A 225 22.39 12.32 -8.71
N GLN A 226 22.36 13.61 -9.01
CA GLN A 226 22.98 14.71 -8.24
C GLN A 226 21.92 15.66 -7.66
N ARG A 227 20.68 15.19 -7.46
CA ARG A 227 19.64 16.02 -6.83
C ARG A 227 20.00 16.32 -5.37
N PHE A 228 19.82 17.56 -4.94
CA PHE A 228 20.01 17.98 -3.55
C PHE A 228 18.87 17.43 -2.67
N PRO A 229 19.14 16.54 -1.72
CA PRO A 229 18.09 15.90 -0.92
C PRO A 229 17.56 16.85 0.15
N ILE A 230 16.24 16.97 0.26
CA ILE A 230 15.56 17.67 1.36
C ILE A 230 14.54 16.69 1.95
N LEU A 231 14.67 16.33 3.23
CA LEU A 231 13.72 15.44 3.91
C LEU A 231 12.95 16.21 4.98
N ILE A 232 11.62 16.25 4.85
CA ILE A 232 10.70 16.97 5.74
C ILE A 232 9.81 15.94 6.43
N ARG A 233 9.86 15.91 7.77
CA ARG A 233 8.91 15.15 8.60
C ARG A 233 7.64 15.97 8.77
N VAL A 234 6.50 15.42 8.34
CA VAL A 234 5.23 16.17 8.36
C VAL A 234 4.78 16.52 9.76
N ALA A 235 5.03 15.64 10.74
CA ALA A 235 4.71 15.90 12.13
C ALA A 235 5.40 17.18 12.65
N GLU A 236 6.66 17.43 12.28
CA GLU A 236 7.41 18.63 12.68
C GLU A 236 6.95 19.86 11.91
N PHE A 237 6.69 19.70 10.61
CA PHE A 237 6.17 20.79 9.79
C PHE A 237 4.78 21.26 10.26
N ALA A 238 3.91 20.32 10.61
CA ALA A 238 2.59 20.58 11.16
C ALA A 238 2.66 21.35 12.49
N LYS A 239 3.58 20.97 13.39
CA LYS A 239 3.82 21.71 14.66
C LYS A 239 4.18 23.16 14.41
N LEU A 240 5.08 23.43 13.47
CA LEU A 240 5.45 24.80 13.12
C LEU A 240 4.25 25.58 12.57
N LEU A 241 3.50 25.00 11.64
CA LEU A 241 2.33 25.67 11.04
C LEU A 241 1.21 25.95 12.05
N ALA A 242 1.11 25.15 13.11
CA ALA A 242 0.15 25.34 14.20
C ALA A 242 0.61 26.38 15.24
N ALA A 243 1.91 26.47 15.51
CA ALA A 243 2.48 27.34 16.56
C ALA A 243 2.61 28.82 16.15
N VAL A 244 2.58 29.13 14.85
CA VAL A 244 2.85 30.48 14.36
C VAL A 244 1.61 31.39 14.46
N PRO A 245 1.67 32.50 15.23
CA PRO A 245 0.58 33.47 15.29
C PRO A 245 0.41 34.20 13.95
N SER A 246 -0.83 34.49 13.56
CA SER A 246 -1.21 35.14 12.30
C SER A 246 -0.62 36.55 12.06
N ALA A 247 0.14 37.10 13.02
CA ALA A 247 0.53 38.50 13.09
C ALA A 247 2.05 38.76 13.26
N ALA A 248 2.92 37.78 12.98
CA ALA A 248 4.37 38.05 12.97
C ALA A 248 4.84 38.67 11.63
N ASP A 249 5.61 39.76 11.70
CA ASP A 249 6.01 40.59 10.54
C ASP A 249 6.91 39.88 9.49
N ARG A 250 7.41 38.67 9.78
CA ARG A 250 8.31 37.88 8.91
C ARG A 250 7.72 36.54 8.48
N LEU A 251 6.42 36.46 8.27
CA LEU A 251 5.76 35.23 7.81
C LEU A 251 5.51 35.23 6.31
N PRO A 252 5.50 34.05 5.66
CA PRO A 252 5.02 33.92 4.30
C PRO A 252 3.61 34.51 4.15
N LYS A 253 3.40 35.35 3.12
CA LYS A 253 2.20 36.21 2.97
C LYS A 253 0.89 35.45 2.79
N MET A 254 0.93 34.23 2.25
CA MET A 254 -0.26 33.38 2.06
C MET A 254 -0.16 32.15 2.96
N GLU A 255 -1.31 31.74 3.52
CA GLU A 255 -1.43 30.58 4.39
C GLU A 255 -0.90 29.28 3.75
N ASP A 256 -1.12 29.13 2.43
CA ASP A 256 -0.68 28.00 1.62
C ASP A 256 0.54 28.35 0.73
N SER A 257 1.37 29.33 1.12
CA SER A 257 2.55 29.71 0.32
C SER A 257 3.59 28.57 0.28
N PRO A 258 4.20 28.26 -0.87
CA PRO A 258 5.32 27.31 -0.93
C PRO A 258 6.57 27.78 -0.17
N ASP A 259 6.69 29.07 0.14
CA ASP A 259 7.79 29.62 0.93
C ASP A 259 7.81 29.11 2.39
N TRP A 260 6.69 28.54 2.87
CA TRP A 260 6.66 27.85 4.17
C TRP A 260 7.68 26.71 4.25
N ILE A 261 8.03 26.08 3.13
CA ILE A 261 9.06 25.03 3.08
C ILE A 261 10.44 25.61 3.45
N ALA A 262 10.84 26.70 2.80
CA ALA A 262 12.13 27.35 3.06
C ALA A 262 12.20 27.91 4.49
N TYR A 263 11.10 28.52 4.96
CA TYR A 263 10.97 29.02 6.32
C TYR A 263 11.14 27.91 7.37
N PHE A 264 10.46 26.77 7.19
CA PHE A 264 10.59 25.62 8.07
C PHE A 264 12.03 25.10 8.10
N LEU A 265 12.65 24.91 6.94
CA LEU A 265 14.03 24.43 6.84
C LEU A 265 15.02 25.41 7.48
N GLY A 266 14.81 26.72 7.34
CA GLY A 266 15.60 27.74 8.02
C GLY A 266 15.50 27.65 9.54
N LYS A 267 14.29 27.43 10.08
CA LYS A 267 14.08 27.23 11.53
C LYS A 267 14.74 25.97 12.05
N GLN A 268 14.64 24.87 11.30
CA GLN A 268 15.37 23.65 11.63
C GLN A 268 16.89 23.87 11.54
N GLY A 269 17.36 24.63 10.56
CA GLY A 269 18.78 25.01 10.43
C GLY A 269 19.31 25.79 11.63
N GLU A 270 18.51 26.70 12.21
CA GLU A 270 18.82 27.41 13.46
C GLU A 270 18.86 26.44 14.65
N GLU A 271 17.83 25.59 14.79
CA GLU A 271 17.66 24.65 15.91
C GLU A 271 18.77 23.59 15.96
N TYR A 272 19.05 22.97 14.82
CA TYR A 272 20.02 21.87 14.67
C TYR A 272 21.40 22.33 14.20
N ARG A 273 21.61 23.65 14.06
CA ARG A 273 22.90 24.28 13.70
C ARG A 273 23.48 23.74 12.40
N TRP A 274 22.68 23.71 11.33
CA TRP A 274 23.09 23.22 10.01
C TRP A 274 24.01 24.18 9.23
N ASP A 275 24.29 25.37 9.77
CA ASP A 275 24.94 26.49 9.05
C ASP A 275 24.21 26.86 7.74
N ALA A 276 22.91 26.58 7.70
CA ALA A 276 22.00 26.84 6.59
C ALA A 276 20.76 27.57 7.13
N ASP A 277 20.36 28.66 6.48
CA ASP A 277 19.20 29.46 6.86
C ASP A 277 18.11 29.42 5.79
N GLU A 278 17.02 30.14 6.02
CA GLU A 278 15.89 30.23 5.09
C GLU A 278 16.32 30.69 3.69
N ALA A 279 17.22 31.69 3.60
CA ALA A 279 17.71 32.21 2.34
C ALA A 279 18.50 31.16 1.55
N PHE A 280 19.35 30.38 2.24
CA PHE A 280 20.06 29.26 1.64
C PHE A 280 19.08 28.24 1.03
N PHE A 281 18.09 27.75 1.79
CA PHE A 281 17.14 26.76 1.28
C PHE A 281 16.24 27.32 0.18
N LYS A 282 15.84 28.59 0.28
CA LYS A 282 15.08 29.28 -0.77
C LYS A 282 15.85 29.32 -2.09
N SER A 283 17.13 29.69 -2.04
CA SER A 283 18.03 29.69 -3.20
C SER A 283 18.15 28.28 -3.83
N LYS A 284 18.36 27.25 -3.00
CA LYS A 284 18.39 25.85 -3.47
C LYS A 284 17.10 25.46 -4.19
N LEU A 285 15.94 25.73 -3.59
CA LEU A 285 14.63 25.41 -4.15
C LEU A 285 14.32 26.16 -5.47
N ASP A 286 14.74 27.42 -5.58
CA ASP A 286 14.49 28.26 -6.76
C ASP A 286 15.46 27.97 -7.93
N HIS A 287 16.69 27.54 -7.64
CA HIS A 287 17.78 27.56 -8.61
C HIS A 287 18.44 26.21 -8.88
N GLU A 288 18.34 25.24 -7.97
CA GLU A 288 18.98 23.93 -8.09
C GLU A 288 17.96 22.81 -8.31
N ARG A 289 18.48 21.63 -8.65
CA ARG A 289 17.65 20.41 -8.73
C ARG A 289 17.60 19.77 -7.35
N CYS A 290 16.54 20.04 -6.59
CA CYS A 290 16.31 19.36 -5.31
C CYS A 290 15.35 18.18 -5.47
N LEU A 291 15.50 17.16 -4.62
CA LEU A 291 14.46 16.18 -4.35
C LEU A 291 13.86 16.48 -2.98
N VAL A 292 12.65 17.05 -2.97
CA VAL A 292 11.94 17.42 -1.75
C VAL A 292 11.05 16.25 -1.32
N MET A 293 11.47 15.57 -0.26
CA MET A 293 10.82 14.39 0.31
C MET A 293 9.97 14.80 1.52
N MET A 294 8.71 14.41 1.50
CA MET A 294 7.75 14.65 2.57
C MET A 294 7.32 13.31 3.17
N ASP A 295 7.74 13.06 4.40
CA ASP A 295 7.52 11.79 5.07
C ASP A 295 6.31 11.85 6.01
N GLY A 296 5.24 11.19 5.59
CA GLY A 296 4.07 10.91 6.41
C GLY A 296 3.02 12.02 6.38
N LEU A 297 2.43 12.35 5.23
CA LEU A 297 1.27 13.27 5.15
C LEU A 297 0.14 12.86 6.10
N ASP A 298 0.02 11.56 6.38
CA ASP A 298 -0.91 10.98 7.35
C ASP A 298 -0.62 11.35 8.82
N GLU A 299 0.58 11.84 9.13
CA GLU A 299 1.01 12.25 10.47
C GLU A 299 0.55 13.67 10.85
N ALA A 300 -0.05 14.42 9.91
CA ALA A 300 -0.69 15.68 10.25
C ALA A 300 -1.95 15.41 11.13
N PRO A 301 -2.07 16.03 12.32
CA PRO A 301 -3.08 15.65 13.32
C PRO A 301 -4.50 15.99 12.87
N GLU A 302 -4.71 17.18 12.30
CA GLU A 302 -6.02 17.66 11.85
C GLU A 302 -6.20 17.52 10.33
N SER A 303 -7.42 17.23 9.88
CA SER A 303 -7.74 17.08 8.45
C SER A 303 -7.57 18.39 7.67
N THR A 304 -7.92 19.52 8.28
CA THR A 304 -7.75 20.88 7.73
C THR A 304 -6.29 21.22 7.56
N LEU A 305 -5.47 20.98 8.58
CA LEU A 305 -4.02 21.19 8.53
C LEU A 305 -3.35 20.26 7.52
N ARG A 306 -3.79 19.00 7.44
CA ARG A 306 -3.33 18.05 6.41
C ARG A 306 -3.62 18.55 5.00
N ALA A 307 -4.83 19.02 4.74
CA ALA A 307 -5.22 19.59 3.46
C ALA A 307 -4.41 20.85 3.14
N ARG A 308 -4.14 21.71 4.13
CA ARG A 308 -3.25 22.87 3.99
C ARG A 308 -1.83 22.45 3.59
N ILE A 309 -1.24 21.47 4.26
CA ILE A 309 0.10 20.97 3.91
C ILE A 309 0.11 20.38 2.49
N ALA A 310 -0.91 19.60 2.11
CA ALA A 310 -1.03 19.08 0.76
C ALA A 310 -1.05 20.22 -0.29
N ARG A 311 -1.85 21.27 -0.06
CA ARG A 311 -1.90 22.46 -0.94
C ARG A 311 -0.58 23.21 -1.02
N ILE A 312 0.16 23.35 0.08
CA ILE A 312 1.51 23.95 0.09
C ILE A 312 2.43 23.18 -0.87
N PHE A 313 2.43 21.84 -0.80
CA PHE A 313 3.27 21.00 -1.65
C PHE A 313 2.82 20.98 -3.12
N GLU A 314 1.52 20.96 -3.40
CA GLU A 314 1.00 21.09 -4.78
C GLU A 314 1.45 22.42 -5.40
N ARG A 315 1.31 23.53 -4.68
CA ARG A 315 1.77 24.85 -5.15
C ARG A 315 3.29 24.89 -5.28
N ALA A 316 4.02 24.23 -4.38
CA ALA A 316 5.48 24.13 -4.46
C ALA A 316 5.94 23.48 -5.76
N THR A 317 5.20 22.51 -6.31
CA THR A 317 5.52 21.91 -7.62
C THR A 317 5.44 22.91 -8.77
N GLN A 318 4.57 23.92 -8.66
CA GLN A 318 4.38 24.96 -9.67
C GLN A 318 5.41 26.09 -9.53
N THR A 319 5.81 26.38 -8.29
CA THR A 319 6.80 27.43 -7.96
C THR A 319 8.24 26.95 -8.18
N PHE A 320 8.61 25.80 -7.63
CA PHE A 320 9.98 25.27 -7.65
C PHE A 320 10.17 24.29 -8.83
N LYS A 321 10.10 24.80 -10.06
CA LYS A 321 10.05 24.00 -11.32
C LYS A 321 11.24 23.05 -11.57
N LYS A 322 12.38 23.33 -10.92
CA LYS A 322 13.59 22.50 -11.00
C LYS A 322 13.60 21.35 -10.00
N CYS A 323 12.77 21.44 -8.95
CA CYS A 323 12.66 20.42 -7.92
C CYS A 323 11.71 19.30 -8.35
N ASP A 324 12.00 18.10 -7.86
CA ASP A 324 11.09 16.95 -7.90
C ASP A 324 10.57 16.72 -6.47
N PHE A 325 9.32 16.26 -6.34
CA PHE A 325 8.69 16.03 -5.04
C PHE A 325 8.38 14.54 -4.83
N LEU A 326 8.61 14.05 -3.62
CA LEU A 326 8.32 12.67 -3.22
C LEU A 326 7.57 12.68 -1.89
N VAL A 327 6.30 12.30 -1.90
CA VAL A 327 5.44 12.33 -0.70
C VAL A 327 5.06 10.93 -0.27
N SER A 328 5.07 10.63 1.04
CA SER A 328 4.50 9.38 1.56
C SER A 328 3.19 9.62 2.32
N THR A 329 2.22 8.70 2.17
CA THR A 329 0.93 8.74 2.88
C THR A 329 0.31 7.34 3.03
N ARG A 330 -0.79 7.23 3.79
CA ARG A 330 -1.59 6.01 3.91
C ARG A 330 -2.82 6.04 3.01
N PRO A 331 -3.35 4.87 2.58
CA PRO A 331 -4.58 4.81 1.80
C PRO A 331 -5.76 5.52 2.48
N GLN A 332 -5.94 5.33 3.80
CA GLN A 332 -7.11 5.87 4.51
C GLN A 332 -7.08 7.40 4.65
N THR A 333 -5.91 8.02 4.59
CA THR A 333 -5.71 9.46 4.73
C THR A 333 -5.57 10.18 3.39
N ASN A 334 -5.34 9.43 2.30
CA ASN A 334 -5.29 9.94 0.95
C ASN A 334 -6.70 10.03 0.34
N VAL A 335 -7.56 10.87 0.94
CA VAL A 335 -8.95 11.07 0.56
C VAL A 335 -9.34 12.54 0.59
N GLY A 336 -10.33 12.94 -0.20
CA GLY A 336 -10.85 14.30 -0.22
C GLY A 336 -9.80 15.35 -0.62
N GLU A 337 -9.72 16.45 0.14
CA GLU A 337 -8.82 17.58 -0.13
C GLU A 337 -7.34 17.30 0.20
N ALA A 338 -7.04 16.17 0.85
CA ALA A 338 -5.66 15.76 1.14
C ALA A 338 -5.02 14.95 0.00
N VAL A 339 -5.76 14.67 -1.07
CA VAL A 339 -5.25 13.97 -2.26
C VAL A 339 -4.41 14.93 -3.10
N LEU A 340 -3.14 14.59 -3.29
CA LEU A 340 -2.23 15.29 -4.19
C LEU A 340 -2.56 14.93 -5.66
N LYS A 341 -3.32 15.78 -6.35
CA LYS A 341 -3.91 15.46 -7.66
C LYS A 341 -2.88 15.47 -8.80
N ASP A 342 -1.88 16.36 -8.70
CA ASP A 342 -0.85 16.54 -9.72
C ASP A 342 0.35 15.58 -9.54
N PHE A 343 0.23 14.60 -8.64
CA PHE A 343 1.28 13.63 -8.33
C PHE A 343 0.99 12.26 -8.95
N HIS A 344 2.04 11.60 -9.44
CA HIS A 344 1.98 10.21 -9.86
C HIS A 344 1.82 9.30 -8.64
N GLN A 345 0.68 8.60 -8.56
CA GLN A 345 0.38 7.73 -7.41
C GLN A 345 1.01 6.35 -7.60
N VAL A 346 1.74 5.92 -6.60
CA VAL A 346 2.47 4.66 -6.60
C VAL A 346 2.14 3.91 -5.31
N ARG A 347 1.63 2.69 -5.42
CA ARG A 347 1.27 1.86 -4.25
C ARG A 347 2.38 0.87 -3.94
N ILE A 348 2.83 0.82 -2.69
CA ILE A 348 3.73 -0.23 -2.20
C ILE A 348 2.93 -1.52 -2.11
N MET A 349 3.44 -2.58 -2.74
CA MET A 349 2.84 -3.92 -2.68
C MET A 349 3.32 -4.67 -1.45
N GLU A 350 2.55 -5.69 -1.05
CA GLU A 350 3.00 -6.65 -0.03
C GLU A 350 4.27 -7.36 -0.50
N LEU A 351 5.17 -7.64 0.47
CA LEU A 351 6.40 -8.37 0.21
C LEU A 351 6.06 -9.79 -0.23
N GLU A 352 6.68 -10.23 -1.33
CA GLU A 352 6.59 -11.61 -1.79
C GLU A 352 7.84 -12.40 -1.41
N ARG A 353 7.84 -13.70 -1.75
CA ARG A 353 8.93 -14.62 -1.39
C ARG A 353 10.33 -14.10 -1.80
N PRO A 354 10.54 -13.52 -2.99
CA PRO A 354 11.87 -13.03 -3.36
C PRO A 354 12.38 -11.94 -2.40
N GLU A 355 11.55 -10.95 -2.09
CA GLU A 355 11.90 -9.87 -1.17
C GLU A 355 12.11 -10.37 0.26
N ILE A 356 11.25 -11.28 0.73
CA ILE A 356 11.36 -11.89 2.07
C ILE A 356 12.67 -12.69 2.22
N ARG A 357 13.05 -13.46 1.21
CA ARG A 357 14.32 -14.22 1.20
C ARG A 357 15.54 -13.30 1.22
N ALA A 358 15.51 -12.25 0.38
CA ALA A 358 16.57 -11.24 0.36
C ALA A 358 16.72 -10.58 1.75
N PHE A 359 15.62 -10.33 2.44
CA PHE A 359 15.66 -9.80 3.80
C PHE A 359 16.35 -10.76 4.77
N PHE A 360 16.04 -12.06 4.73
CA PHE A 360 16.72 -13.03 5.59
C PHE A 360 18.22 -13.12 5.32
N ASP A 361 18.64 -13.02 4.06
CA ASP A 361 20.05 -12.94 3.67
C ASP A 361 20.73 -11.70 4.24
N HIS A 362 20.08 -10.55 4.10
CA HIS A 362 20.57 -9.27 4.60
C HIS A 362 20.69 -9.28 6.12
N PHE A 363 19.65 -9.77 6.80
CA PHE A 363 19.59 -9.86 8.26
C PHE A 363 20.67 -10.79 8.83
N ALA A 364 20.81 -12.01 8.28
CA ALA A 364 21.81 -12.97 8.72
C ALA A 364 23.25 -12.43 8.54
N ARG A 365 23.52 -11.76 7.41
CA ARG A 365 24.83 -11.11 7.17
C ARG A 365 25.08 -9.97 8.15
N ALA A 366 24.10 -9.12 8.40
CA ALA A 366 24.26 -7.96 9.27
C ALA A 366 24.40 -8.33 10.76
N LEU A 367 23.90 -9.52 11.14
CA LEU A 367 24.17 -10.15 12.44
C LEU A 367 25.53 -10.86 12.52
N ALA A 368 26.27 -10.96 11.40
CA ALA A 368 27.51 -11.71 11.27
C ALA A 368 27.36 -13.18 11.73
N LEU A 369 26.24 -13.82 11.40
CA LEU A 369 26.04 -15.25 11.63
C LEU A 369 27.04 -16.05 10.78
N ASN A 370 27.57 -17.14 11.33
CA ASN A 370 28.38 -18.05 10.54
C ASN A 370 27.52 -18.84 9.54
N ASP A 371 28.15 -19.53 8.57
CA ASP A 371 27.42 -20.21 7.50
C ASP A 371 26.38 -21.23 8.00
N LEU A 372 26.69 -21.95 9.09
CA LEU A 372 25.78 -22.93 9.69
C LEU A 372 24.59 -22.25 10.39
N GLU A 373 24.85 -21.21 11.17
CA GLU A 373 23.83 -20.40 11.85
C GLU A 373 22.92 -19.72 10.84
N ALA A 374 23.49 -19.09 9.80
CA ALA A 374 22.75 -18.40 8.76
C ALA A 374 21.88 -19.38 7.95
N LYS A 375 22.41 -20.57 7.62
CA LYS A 375 21.65 -21.61 6.94
C LYS A 375 20.45 -22.07 7.78
N LYS A 376 20.69 -22.42 9.06
CA LYS A 376 19.64 -22.86 9.98
C LYS A 376 18.56 -21.78 10.15
N PHE A 377 18.97 -20.54 10.39
CA PHE A 377 18.06 -19.39 10.54
C PHE A 377 17.12 -19.22 9.34
N LYS A 378 17.67 -19.31 8.12
CA LYS A 378 16.90 -19.18 6.88
C LYS A 378 15.96 -20.37 6.68
N GLU A 379 16.46 -21.60 6.79
CA GLU A 379 15.67 -22.82 6.57
C GLU A 379 14.47 -22.88 7.53
N GLU A 380 14.64 -22.51 8.80
CA GLU A 380 13.56 -22.51 9.78
C GLU A 380 12.49 -21.43 9.49
N LEU A 381 12.89 -20.24 9.03
CA LEU A 381 11.95 -19.19 8.61
C LEU A 381 11.24 -19.54 7.31
N GLU A 382 11.93 -20.13 6.34
CA GLU A 382 11.33 -20.58 5.10
C GLU A 382 10.33 -21.72 5.33
N ASP A 383 10.69 -22.70 6.16
CA ASP A 383 9.77 -23.78 6.55
C ASP A 383 8.55 -23.22 7.31
N ALA A 384 8.76 -22.22 8.16
CA ALA A 384 7.67 -21.50 8.82
C ALA A 384 6.73 -20.84 7.81
N LEU A 385 7.28 -20.12 6.83
CA LEU A 385 6.50 -19.47 5.77
C LEU A 385 5.81 -20.46 4.84
N ASP A 386 6.37 -21.65 4.65
CA ASP A 386 5.81 -22.70 3.80
C ASP A 386 4.62 -23.39 4.45
N ARG A 387 4.77 -23.75 5.72
CA ARG A 387 3.77 -24.53 6.45
C ARG A 387 2.70 -23.69 7.13
N ARG A 388 3.00 -22.43 7.49
CA ARG A 388 2.12 -21.59 8.31
C ARG A 388 1.72 -20.31 7.56
N MET A 389 0.45 -20.28 7.15
CA MET A 389 -0.12 -19.19 6.38
C MET A 389 -0.11 -17.86 7.15
N GLU A 390 -0.35 -17.89 8.45
CA GLU A 390 -0.41 -16.71 9.32
C GLU A 390 0.96 -16.01 9.39
N ILE A 391 2.04 -16.80 9.43
CA ILE A 391 3.41 -16.27 9.40
C ILE A 391 3.70 -15.66 8.04
N ARG A 392 3.21 -16.28 6.95
CA ARG A 392 3.32 -15.73 5.60
C ARG A 392 2.57 -14.41 5.43
N GLU A 393 1.34 -14.32 5.95
CA GLU A 393 0.54 -13.09 5.95
C GLU A 393 1.26 -11.98 6.75
N MET A 394 1.81 -12.30 7.93
CA MET A 394 2.59 -11.37 8.73
C MET A 394 3.87 -10.93 7.98
N ALA A 395 4.60 -11.85 7.35
CA ALA A 395 5.83 -11.57 6.63
C ALA A 395 5.65 -10.68 5.39
N GLY A 396 4.43 -10.55 4.85
CA GLY A 396 4.11 -9.60 3.79
C GLY A 396 4.30 -8.13 4.20
N ASN A 397 4.34 -7.84 5.50
CA ASN A 397 4.62 -6.52 6.05
C ASN A 397 6.05 -6.44 6.61
N ALA A 398 6.83 -5.42 6.22
CA ALA A 398 8.25 -5.32 6.58
C ALA A 398 8.51 -5.24 8.09
N VAL A 399 7.62 -4.59 8.87
CA VAL A 399 7.77 -4.50 10.34
C VAL A 399 7.56 -5.87 10.97
N MET A 400 6.52 -6.59 10.54
CA MET A 400 6.21 -7.91 11.07
C MET A 400 7.22 -8.96 10.61
N LEU A 401 7.73 -8.87 9.38
CA LEU A 401 8.85 -9.68 8.91
C LEU A 401 10.09 -9.49 9.80
N THR A 402 10.40 -8.24 10.15
CA THR A 402 11.48 -7.91 11.08
C THR A 402 11.23 -8.53 12.46
N ALA A 403 10.01 -8.44 12.98
CA ALA A 403 9.63 -9.04 14.26
C ALA A 403 9.80 -10.57 14.26
N LEU A 404 9.41 -11.25 13.18
CA LEU A 404 9.58 -12.69 13.02
C LEU A 404 11.06 -13.09 12.96
N ALA A 405 11.88 -12.33 12.23
CA ALA A 405 13.33 -12.56 12.16
C ALA A 405 14.01 -12.38 13.53
N VAL A 406 13.65 -11.34 14.28
CA VAL A 406 14.17 -11.12 15.65
C VAL A 406 13.73 -12.26 16.57
N LEU A 407 12.47 -12.67 16.50
CA LEU A 407 11.94 -13.75 17.33
C LEU A 407 12.62 -15.09 17.03
N GLN A 408 12.82 -15.43 15.75
CA GLN A 408 13.54 -16.64 15.37
C GLN A 408 15.01 -16.60 15.81
N HIS A 409 15.67 -15.44 15.72
CA HIS A 409 17.05 -15.28 16.17
C HIS A 409 17.18 -15.46 17.69
N ASN A 410 16.26 -14.89 18.48
CA ASN A 410 16.30 -14.93 19.94
C ASN A 410 15.88 -16.30 20.50
N ASP A 411 14.73 -16.84 20.08
CA ASP A 411 14.07 -17.99 20.71
C ASP A 411 14.27 -19.31 19.95
N GLN A 412 14.90 -19.26 18.77
CA GLN A 412 15.16 -20.40 17.86
C GLN A 412 13.93 -21.18 17.38
N ARG A 413 12.71 -20.81 17.80
CA ARG A 413 11.47 -21.42 17.32
C ARG A 413 10.32 -20.43 17.34
N LEU A 414 9.76 -20.16 16.17
CA LEU A 414 8.50 -19.43 16.05
C LEU A 414 7.32 -20.24 16.63
N PRO A 415 6.49 -19.65 17.51
CA PRO A 415 5.24 -20.25 17.97
C PRO A 415 4.30 -20.70 16.85
N GLU A 416 3.44 -21.67 17.16
CA GLU A 416 2.53 -22.29 16.19
C GLU A 416 1.35 -21.38 15.82
N TYR A 417 0.73 -20.74 16.81
CA TYR A 417 -0.46 -19.92 16.62
C TYR A 417 -0.14 -18.42 16.60
N ARG A 418 -0.93 -17.67 15.82
CA ARG A 418 -0.74 -16.21 15.66
C ARG A 418 -0.84 -15.44 16.98
N VAL A 419 -1.74 -15.86 17.87
CA VAL A 419 -1.88 -15.27 19.21
C VAL A 419 -0.60 -15.46 20.05
N ASP A 420 0.07 -16.60 19.93
CA ASP A 420 1.36 -16.85 20.59
C ASP A 420 2.48 -16.03 19.96
N LEU A 421 2.48 -15.89 18.63
CA LEU A 421 3.44 -15.02 17.94
C LEU A 421 3.33 -13.59 18.46
N TYR A 422 2.12 -13.03 18.52
CA TYR A 422 1.92 -11.69 19.11
C TYR A 422 2.31 -11.62 20.59
N ALA A 423 2.00 -12.66 21.37
CA ALA A 423 2.39 -12.74 22.78
C ALA A 423 3.91 -12.69 22.94
N SER A 424 4.64 -13.51 22.18
CA SER A 424 6.10 -13.57 22.20
C SER A 424 6.72 -12.27 21.71
N ILE A 425 6.16 -11.68 20.64
CA ILE A 425 6.63 -10.40 20.10
C ILE A 425 6.58 -9.30 21.16
N LEU A 426 5.40 -9.11 21.75
CA LEU A 426 5.18 -8.10 22.77
C LEU A 426 5.91 -8.41 24.08
N GLY A 427 6.04 -9.70 24.42
CA GLY A 427 6.82 -10.17 25.55
C GLY A 427 8.28 -9.76 25.43
N TRP A 428 8.91 -9.99 24.28
CA TRP A 428 10.29 -9.56 24.03
C TRP A 428 10.42 -8.04 24.09
N LEU A 429 9.53 -7.29 23.43
CA LEU A 429 9.59 -5.82 23.39
C LEU A 429 9.46 -5.25 24.81
N ALA A 430 8.54 -5.80 25.61
CA ALA A 430 8.38 -5.42 27.00
C ALA A 430 9.61 -5.77 27.85
N ALA A 431 10.22 -6.94 27.63
CA ALA A 431 11.41 -7.37 28.36
C ALA A 431 12.66 -6.53 28.06
N ALA A 432 12.76 -5.95 26.86
CA ALA A 432 13.89 -5.10 26.47
C ALA A 432 14.10 -3.90 27.41
N ARG A 433 13.03 -3.41 28.05
CA ARG A 433 13.10 -2.27 28.99
C ARG A 433 13.62 -2.64 30.39
N GLU A 434 13.55 -3.92 30.78
CA GLU A 434 13.90 -4.36 32.15
C GLU A 434 15.38 -4.13 32.49
N LYS A 435 16.24 -4.05 31.47
CA LYS A 435 17.66 -3.73 31.62
C LYS A 435 17.90 -2.27 32.02
N LYS A 436 16.89 -1.39 31.97
CA LYS A 436 17.01 0.03 32.31
C LYS A 436 16.62 0.29 33.76
N LYS A 437 17.48 1.03 34.46
CA LYS A 437 17.30 1.36 35.89
C LYS A 437 16.01 2.14 36.11
N GLY A 438 15.18 1.67 37.05
CA GLY A 438 13.92 2.33 37.43
C GLY A 438 12.70 1.92 36.61
N ARG A 439 12.83 0.98 35.67
CA ARG A 439 11.68 0.47 34.90
C ARG A 439 10.94 -0.65 35.66
N PRO A 440 9.59 -0.65 35.64
CA PRO A 440 8.81 -1.75 36.17
C PRO A 440 8.96 -3.03 35.32
N PRO A 441 8.57 -4.21 35.84
CA PRO A 441 8.66 -5.47 35.12
C PRO A 441 7.89 -5.48 33.80
N ALA A 442 8.28 -6.30 32.83
CA ALA A 442 7.62 -6.45 31.52
C ALA A 442 6.13 -6.75 31.63
N LYS A 443 5.70 -7.51 32.66
CA LYS A 443 4.29 -7.80 32.91
C LYS A 443 3.46 -6.53 33.10
N GLU A 444 3.95 -5.60 33.91
CA GLU A 444 3.29 -4.32 34.15
C GLU A 444 3.24 -3.49 32.86
N CYS A 445 4.24 -3.64 31.97
CA CYS A 445 4.24 -3.04 30.64
C CYS A 445 3.02 -3.42 29.83
N LEU A 446 2.83 -4.72 29.73
CA LEU A 446 1.75 -5.29 28.94
C LEU A 446 0.39 -4.96 29.54
N GLU A 447 0.30 -4.77 30.86
CA GLU A 447 -0.95 -4.37 31.52
C GLU A 447 -1.39 -2.95 31.13
N TYR A 448 -0.50 -1.94 31.14
CA TYR A 448 -0.89 -0.60 30.68
C TYR A 448 -1.08 -0.53 29.16
N MET A 449 -0.28 -1.27 28.39
CA MET A 449 -0.42 -1.30 26.93
C MET A 449 -1.74 -1.93 26.50
N ARG A 450 -2.23 -2.95 27.22
CA ARG A 450 -3.58 -3.52 27.02
C ARG A 450 -4.69 -2.50 27.21
N LYS A 451 -4.65 -1.74 28.30
CA LYS A 451 -5.69 -0.75 28.62
C LYS A 451 -5.67 0.43 27.65
N LEU A 452 -4.48 0.91 27.27
CA LEU A 452 -4.33 1.91 26.20
C LEU A 452 -4.88 1.39 24.88
N ALA A 453 -4.51 0.17 24.50
CA ALA A 453 -4.97 -0.44 23.25
C ALA A 453 -6.49 -0.54 23.19
N LEU A 454 -7.14 -0.99 24.27
CA LEU A 454 -8.60 -1.04 24.33
C LEU A 454 -9.22 0.35 24.31
N ALA A 455 -8.66 1.34 25.01
CA ALA A 455 -9.18 2.71 24.98
C ALA A 455 -9.10 3.33 23.58
N MET A 456 -8.00 3.11 22.86
CA MET A 456 -7.83 3.55 21.47
C MET A 456 -8.75 2.78 20.51
N GLN A 457 -8.88 1.47 20.70
CA GLN A 457 -9.75 0.63 19.89
C GLN A 457 -11.23 1.00 20.08
N ASP A 458 -11.62 1.38 21.30
CA ASP A 458 -12.99 1.68 21.68
C ASP A 458 -13.31 3.18 21.78
N ALA A 459 -12.52 4.01 21.10
CA ALA A 459 -12.72 5.44 21.08
C ALA A 459 -14.08 5.82 20.47
N PRO A 460 -14.78 6.86 21.00
CA PRO A 460 -16.05 7.31 20.45
C PRO A 460 -15.99 7.63 18.96
N GLY A 461 -17.00 7.21 18.21
CA GLY A 461 -17.07 7.38 16.76
C GLY A 461 -16.35 6.28 15.98
N LYS A 462 -15.00 6.22 16.06
CA LYS A 462 -14.18 5.25 15.32
C LYS A 462 -12.89 4.93 16.08
N ARG A 463 -12.31 3.74 15.84
CA ARG A 463 -10.99 3.36 16.38
C ARG A 463 -9.95 4.47 16.13
N MET A 464 -9.19 4.78 17.18
CA MET A 464 -8.01 5.64 17.10
C MET A 464 -6.79 4.78 16.81
N VAL A 465 -6.04 5.12 15.76
CA VAL A 465 -4.76 4.47 15.41
C VAL A 465 -3.57 5.31 15.89
N GLN A 466 -3.84 6.57 16.24
CA GLN A 466 -2.92 7.50 16.86
C GLN A 466 -3.67 8.25 17.96
N ILE A 467 -2.99 8.60 19.04
CA ILE A 467 -3.57 9.32 20.18
C ILE A 467 -2.59 10.38 20.68
N ASN A 468 -3.08 11.55 21.01
CA ASN A 468 -2.26 12.61 21.59
C ASN A 468 -1.60 12.17 22.90
N LYS A 469 -0.32 12.49 23.09
CA LYS A 469 0.47 12.13 24.27
C LYS A 469 -0.20 12.54 25.57
N ARG A 470 -0.75 13.75 25.63
CA ARG A 470 -1.41 14.26 26.83
C ARG A 470 -2.68 13.48 27.14
N VAL A 471 -3.49 13.21 26.13
CA VAL A 471 -4.71 12.39 26.27
C VAL A 471 -4.36 10.96 26.69
N ALA A 472 -3.30 10.37 26.13
CA ALA A 472 -2.81 9.07 26.55
C ALA A 472 -2.32 9.08 28.00
N ALA A 473 -1.62 10.15 28.43
CA ALA A 473 -1.17 10.32 29.80
C ALA A 473 -2.32 10.48 30.79
N ASP A 474 -3.36 11.24 30.43
CA ASP A 474 -4.59 11.37 31.22
C ASP A 474 -5.30 10.02 31.37
N LEU A 475 -5.36 9.21 30.30
CA LEU A 475 -5.88 7.85 30.34
C LEU A 475 -5.04 6.95 31.27
N PHE A 476 -3.71 7.04 31.21
CA PHE A 476 -2.82 6.28 32.09
C PHE A 476 -3.03 6.65 33.56
N ALA A 477 -3.03 7.96 33.87
CA ALA A 477 -3.21 8.47 35.22
C ALA A 477 -4.59 8.09 35.79
N GLY A 478 -5.65 8.17 34.98
CA GLY A 478 -7.00 7.77 35.41
C GLY A 478 -7.16 6.27 35.70
N VAL A 479 -6.30 5.44 35.12
CA VAL A 479 -6.41 3.97 35.17
C VAL A 479 -5.47 3.34 36.18
N PHE A 480 -4.30 3.95 36.42
CA PHE A 480 -3.24 3.42 37.29
C PHE A 480 -2.93 4.35 38.49
N GLY A 481 -3.56 5.53 38.56
CA GLY A 481 -3.27 6.56 39.56
C GLY A 481 -2.04 7.40 39.19
N GLY A 482 -1.75 8.40 40.02
CA GLY A 482 -0.68 9.38 39.77
C GLY A 482 -1.16 10.61 39.01
N THR A 483 -0.21 11.46 38.61
CA THR A 483 -0.48 12.66 37.81
C THR A 483 -0.27 12.38 36.32
N SER A 484 -0.98 13.11 35.47
CA SER A 484 -0.78 13.03 34.02
C SER A 484 0.67 13.37 33.61
N ASP A 485 1.36 14.22 34.38
CA ASP A 485 2.76 14.59 34.08
C ASP A 485 3.71 13.40 34.34
N GLU A 486 3.50 12.65 35.43
CA GLU A 486 4.23 11.41 35.71
C GLU A 486 3.94 10.34 34.64
N ALA A 487 2.67 10.20 34.24
CA ALA A 487 2.26 9.28 33.19
C ALA A 487 2.88 9.64 31.82
N GLU A 488 2.97 10.93 31.51
CA GLU A 488 3.58 11.41 30.26
C GLU A 488 5.08 11.08 30.20
N VAL A 489 5.81 11.28 31.30
CA VAL A 489 7.23 10.87 31.42
C VAL A 489 7.38 9.35 31.26
N GLN A 490 6.48 8.58 31.88
CA GLN A 490 6.50 7.13 31.76
C GLN A 490 6.29 6.69 30.32
N ILE A 491 5.25 7.21 29.65
CA ILE A 491 4.89 6.90 28.26
C ILE A 491 6.01 7.29 27.29
N GLU A 492 6.57 8.49 27.42
CA GLU A 492 7.69 8.92 26.58
C GLU A 492 8.86 7.95 26.72
N GLY A 493 9.12 7.53 27.95
CA GLY A 493 10.05 6.46 28.26
C GLY A 493 9.79 5.14 27.54
N GLU A 494 8.53 4.71 27.45
CA GLU A 494 8.16 3.48 26.75
C GLU A 494 8.38 3.55 25.23
N THR A 495 8.22 4.75 24.62
CA THR A 495 8.52 4.93 23.19
C THR A 495 9.99 4.68 22.87
N GLN A 496 10.87 4.89 23.85
CA GLN A 496 12.31 4.69 23.71
C GLN A 496 12.77 3.30 24.17
N ASP A 497 12.08 2.71 25.14
CA ASP A 497 12.61 1.58 25.91
C ASP A 497 11.99 0.24 25.53
N SER A 498 10.67 0.18 25.33
CA SER A 498 10.01 -1.06 24.92
C SER A 498 9.83 -1.14 23.41
N GLY A 499 9.56 -0.01 22.75
CA GLY A 499 9.28 0.02 21.31
C GLY A 499 7.93 -0.61 20.92
N ILE A 500 7.05 -0.87 21.91
CA ILE A 500 5.66 -1.31 21.66
C ILE A 500 4.84 -0.16 21.07
N ILE A 501 5.10 1.06 21.54
CA ILE A 501 4.56 2.30 21.02
C ILE A 501 5.69 3.17 20.46
N VAL A 502 5.34 4.05 19.52
CA VAL A 502 6.28 4.99 18.90
C VAL A 502 5.66 6.38 18.87
N SER A 503 6.50 7.40 19.08
CA SER A 503 6.12 8.81 18.96
C SER A 503 5.96 9.21 17.49
N VAL A 504 4.92 9.98 17.20
CA VAL A 504 4.66 10.64 15.92
C VAL A 504 4.29 12.09 16.21
N GLY A 505 5.28 12.98 16.23
CA GLY A 505 5.07 14.35 16.72
C GLY A 505 4.62 14.36 18.18
N ASP A 506 3.45 14.95 18.45
CA ASP A 506 2.81 14.98 19.78
C ASP A 506 1.82 13.84 20.01
N ASP A 507 1.73 12.91 19.06
CA ASP A 507 0.89 11.73 19.13
C ASP A 507 1.72 10.47 19.35
N LEU A 508 1.03 9.40 19.71
CA LEU A 508 1.54 8.06 19.95
C LEU A 508 0.76 7.08 19.10
N LYS A 509 1.45 6.04 18.63
CA LYS A 509 0.81 4.88 17.99
C LYS A 509 1.51 3.60 18.40
N PHE A 510 0.82 2.48 18.30
CA PHE A 510 1.46 1.17 18.40
C PHE A 510 2.41 0.95 17.21
N TRP A 511 3.52 0.22 17.45
CA TRP A 511 4.52 -0.08 16.43
C TRP A 511 3.93 -0.77 15.20
N HIS A 512 2.90 -1.59 15.42
CA HIS A 512 2.04 -2.14 14.38
C HIS A 512 0.58 -2.17 14.87
N LEU A 513 -0.39 -1.96 13.97
CA LEU A 513 -1.82 -1.92 14.31
C LEU A 513 -2.29 -3.24 14.94
N SER A 514 -1.78 -4.38 14.45
CA SER A 514 -2.18 -5.67 15.01
C SER A 514 -1.72 -5.88 16.46
N PHE A 515 -0.72 -5.13 16.95
CA PHE A 515 -0.40 -5.13 18.38
C PHE A 515 -1.49 -4.43 19.19
N GLN A 516 -2.05 -3.33 18.68
CA GLN A 516 -3.21 -2.68 19.30
C GLN A 516 -4.41 -3.65 19.31
N GLU A 517 -4.71 -4.30 18.19
CA GLU A 517 -5.84 -5.22 18.06
C GLU A 517 -5.67 -6.44 18.99
N TYR A 518 -4.46 -7.02 19.07
CA TYR A 518 -4.15 -8.11 19.99
C TYR A 518 -4.23 -7.71 21.46
N LEU A 519 -3.66 -6.57 21.84
CA LEU A 519 -3.67 -6.08 23.22
C LEU A 519 -5.10 -5.70 23.66
N ALA A 520 -5.91 -5.13 22.77
CA ALA A 520 -7.33 -4.89 23.02
C ALA A 520 -8.10 -6.21 23.20
N ALA A 521 -7.83 -7.22 22.37
CA ALA A 521 -8.43 -8.55 22.52
C ALA A 521 -8.07 -9.19 23.87
N ARG A 522 -6.80 -9.08 24.30
CA ARG A 522 -6.37 -9.56 25.63
C ARG A 522 -7.03 -8.82 26.78
N GLU A 523 -7.26 -7.51 26.64
CA GLU A 523 -7.95 -6.73 27.66
C GLU A 523 -9.41 -7.19 27.77
N ILE A 524 -10.11 -7.38 26.64
CA ILE A 524 -11.48 -7.91 26.62
C ILE A 524 -11.51 -9.30 27.27
N ALA A 525 -10.62 -10.20 26.87
CA ALA A 525 -10.54 -11.55 27.44
C ALA A 525 -10.27 -11.58 28.95
N SER A 526 -9.80 -10.47 29.54
CA SER A 526 -9.57 -10.38 30.99
C SER A 526 -10.83 -10.02 31.78
N PHE A 527 -11.89 -9.54 31.12
CA PHE A 527 -13.17 -9.25 31.76
C PHE A 527 -13.95 -10.52 32.10
N GLY A 528 -14.91 -10.44 33.02
CA GLY A 528 -15.90 -11.50 33.20
C GLY A 528 -16.82 -11.62 31.98
N GLU A 529 -17.33 -12.82 31.71
CA GLU A 529 -18.10 -13.19 30.49
C GLU A 529 -19.20 -12.18 30.15
N LYS A 530 -20.02 -11.77 31.13
CA LYS A 530 -21.06 -10.75 30.92
C LYS A 530 -20.51 -9.45 30.32
N LYS A 531 -19.40 -8.94 30.86
CA LYS A 531 -18.77 -7.69 30.40
C LYS A 531 -18.03 -7.88 29.07
N GLN A 532 -17.52 -9.07 28.78
CA GLN A 532 -16.97 -9.41 27.46
C GLN A 532 -18.07 -9.26 26.40
N ILE A 533 -19.20 -9.90 26.62
CA ILE A 533 -20.35 -9.86 25.71
C ILE A 533 -20.92 -8.45 25.60
N GLU A 534 -21.14 -7.76 26.72
CA GLU A 534 -21.58 -6.36 26.69
C GLU A 534 -20.64 -5.51 25.82
N ARG A 535 -19.32 -5.63 26.02
CA ARG A 535 -18.34 -4.85 25.25
C ARG A 535 -18.34 -5.18 23.76
N VAL A 536 -18.45 -6.46 23.39
CA VAL A 536 -18.45 -6.89 21.98
C VAL A 536 -19.72 -6.44 21.25
N PHE A 537 -20.85 -6.44 21.94
CA PHE A 537 -22.17 -6.13 21.35
C PHE A 537 -22.57 -4.64 21.46
N GLU A 538 -21.97 -3.88 22.37
CA GLU A 538 -22.23 -2.45 22.56
C GLU A 538 -22.09 -1.68 21.24
N ASP A 539 -23.07 -0.82 20.93
CA ASP A 539 -23.16 -0.02 19.69
C ASP A 539 -22.87 -0.77 18.38
N GLY A 540 -23.10 -2.08 18.35
CA GLY A 540 -22.82 -2.93 17.20
C GLY A 540 -21.33 -2.96 16.81
N LYS A 541 -20.41 -2.75 17.76
CA LYS A 541 -18.95 -2.80 17.55
C LYS A 541 -18.50 -4.02 16.78
N LEU A 542 -19.09 -5.17 17.12
CA LEU A 542 -18.98 -6.43 16.41
C LEU A 542 -19.04 -6.33 14.87
N TYR A 543 -19.93 -5.49 14.36
CA TYR A 543 -20.23 -5.39 12.93
C TYR A 543 -19.33 -4.39 12.20
N ARG A 544 -18.45 -3.70 12.92
CA ARG A 544 -17.57 -2.69 12.34
C ARG A 544 -16.27 -3.37 11.91
N GLY A 545 -15.85 -3.14 10.67
CA GLY A 545 -14.65 -3.78 10.11
C GLY A 545 -13.39 -3.56 10.95
N GLU A 546 -13.26 -2.43 11.65
CA GLU A 546 -12.16 -2.16 12.58
C GLU A 546 -12.04 -3.12 13.78
N TRP A 547 -13.09 -3.86 14.12
CA TRP A 547 -13.09 -4.82 15.23
C TRP A 547 -12.86 -6.27 14.79
N ARG A 548 -12.92 -6.54 13.47
CA ARG A 548 -12.86 -7.91 12.93
C ARG A 548 -11.61 -8.67 13.38
N GLU A 549 -10.45 -8.04 13.28
CA GLU A 549 -9.17 -8.64 13.68
C GLU A 549 -9.07 -8.80 15.22
N THR A 550 -9.54 -7.83 15.98
CA THR A 550 -9.64 -7.92 17.45
C THR A 550 -10.52 -9.10 17.87
N MET A 551 -11.65 -9.34 17.21
CA MET A 551 -12.52 -10.48 17.49
C MET A 551 -11.86 -11.81 17.13
N ARG A 552 -11.19 -11.88 15.98
CA ARG A 552 -10.41 -13.06 15.58
C ARG A 552 -9.38 -13.43 16.64
N LEU A 553 -8.62 -12.44 17.13
CA LEU A 553 -7.61 -12.62 18.17
C LEU A 553 -8.21 -12.96 19.53
N LEU A 554 -9.38 -12.39 19.86
CA LEU A 554 -10.10 -12.69 21.10
C LEU A 554 -10.42 -14.18 21.22
N GLY A 555 -10.90 -14.81 20.13
CA GLY A 555 -11.17 -16.25 20.10
C GLY A 555 -9.94 -17.07 20.49
N GLY A 556 -8.80 -16.82 19.84
CA GLY A 556 -7.54 -17.50 20.16
C GLY A 556 -7.07 -17.27 21.60
N VAL A 557 -7.17 -16.03 22.12
CA VAL A 557 -6.82 -15.70 23.50
C VAL A 557 -7.73 -16.43 24.51
N LEU A 558 -9.03 -16.47 24.28
CA LEU A 558 -9.98 -17.20 25.14
C LEU A 558 -9.68 -18.71 25.12
N ARG A 559 -9.36 -19.27 23.94
CA ARG A 559 -8.98 -20.68 23.80
C ARG A 559 -7.72 -21.03 24.59
N GLN A 560 -6.75 -20.12 24.68
CA GLN A 560 -5.54 -20.28 25.50
C GLN A 560 -5.84 -20.24 27.00
N GLN A 561 -6.84 -19.45 27.43
CA GLN A 561 -7.28 -19.43 28.83
C GLN A 561 -8.02 -20.72 29.23
N GLY A 562 -8.49 -21.48 28.24
CA GLY A 562 -9.12 -22.78 28.41
C GLY A 562 -10.35 -22.94 27.54
N GLU A 563 -10.64 -24.18 27.16
CA GLU A 563 -11.83 -24.50 26.36
C GLU A 563 -13.16 -24.01 26.98
N PRO A 564 -13.38 -24.08 28.31
CA PRO A 564 -14.60 -23.55 28.91
C PRO A 564 -14.81 -22.04 28.69
N LYS A 565 -13.72 -21.26 28.52
CA LYS A 565 -13.82 -19.81 28.30
C LYS A 565 -14.32 -19.46 26.91
N ILE A 566 -13.84 -20.16 25.89
CA ILE A 566 -14.30 -19.95 24.52
C ILE A 566 -15.70 -20.54 24.32
N GLU A 567 -16.01 -21.70 24.93
CA GLU A 567 -17.35 -22.28 24.86
C GLU A 567 -18.37 -21.36 25.53
N GLY A 568 -18.11 -20.87 26.75
CA GLY A 568 -19.01 -19.92 27.43
C GLY A 568 -19.20 -18.61 26.66
N PHE A 569 -18.18 -18.14 25.94
CA PHE A 569 -18.32 -16.98 25.05
C PHE A 569 -19.25 -17.27 23.86
N PHE A 570 -19.12 -18.46 23.25
CA PHE A 570 -19.99 -18.90 22.15
C PHE A 570 -21.43 -19.05 22.64
N GLU A 571 -21.65 -19.72 23.76
CA GLU A 571 -22.96 -19.89 24.40
C GLU A 571 -23.61 -18.53 24.68
N ALA A 572 -22.92 -17.63 25.39
CA ALA A 572 -23.47 -16.33 25.74
C ALA A 572 -23.74 -15.44 24.51
N THR A 573 -22.93 -15.56 23.45
CA THR A 573 -23.17 -14.88 22.17
C THR A 573 -24.45 -15.40 21.51
N LEU A 574 -24.62 -16.72 21.44
CA LEU A 574 -25.79 -17.37 20.84
C LEU A 574 -27.07 -17.12 21.65
N GLU A 575 -27.00 -17.20 22.98
CA GLU A 575 -28.12 -16.89 23.89
C GLU A 575 -28.63 -15.47 23.70
N ARG A 576 -27.72 -14.50 23.54
CA ARG A 576 -28.07 -13.09 23.35
C ARG A 576 -28.81 -12.83 22.04
N LEU A 577 -28.57 -13.64 21.01
CA LEU A 577 -29.34 -13.55 19.76
C LEU A 577 -30.73 -14.17 19.90
N GLY A 578 -30.83 -15.24 20.67
CA GLY A 578 -32.08 -15.95 20.92
C GLY A 578 -32.68 -16.63 19.68
N ASN A 579 -33.60 -17.56 19.91
CA ASN A 579 -34.21 -18.40 18.88
C ASN A 579 -35.20 -17.69 17.93
N ARG A 580 -35.38 -16.37 18.05
CA ARG A 580 -36.34 -15.56 17.25
C ARG A 580 -35.69 -14.37 16.54
N SER A 581 -34.37 -14.35 16.45
CA SER A 581 -33.60 -13.31 15.75
C SER A 581 -33.93 -13.28 14.25
N LYS A 582 -33.85 -12.09 13.64
CA LYS A 582 -34.01 -11.94 12.18
C LYS A 582 -32.83 -12.61 11.47
N LEU A 583 -33.01 -13.04 10.22
CA LEU A 583 -31.92 -13.66 9.43
C LEU A 583 -30.68 -12.77 9.34
N ALA A 584 -30.85 -11.44 9.29
CA ALA A 584 -29.75 -10.48 9.33
C ALA A 584 -28.91 -10.58 10.62
N ASP A 585 -29.54 -10.79 11.77
CA ASP A 585 -28.83 -10.89 13.06
C ASP A 585 -28.13 -12.25 13.18
N GLN A 586 -28.78 -13.32 12.70
CA GLN A 586 -28.19 -14.66 12.61
C GLN A 586 -26.97 -14.68 11.69
N ALA A 587 -27.06 -14.06 10.50
CA ALA A 587 -25.96 -13.96 9.56
C ALA A 587 -24.75 -13.26 10.21
N ARG A 588 -24.98 -12.12 10.86
CA ARG A 588 -23.90 -11.39 11.55
C ARG A 588 -23.29 -12.18 12.72
N CYS A 589 -24.07 -13.01 13.41
CA CYS A 589 -23.52 -13.91 14.41
C CYS A 589 -22.58 -14.95 13.80
N VAL A 590 -22.98 -15.59 12.71
CA VAL A 590 -22.13 -16.58 12.03
C VAL A 590 -20.87 -15.92 11.50
N VAL A 591 -20.94 -14.67 11.01
CA VAL A 591 -19.75 -13.89 10.69
C VAL A 591 -18.81 -13.80 11.89
N LEU A 592 -19.31 -13.40 13.07
CA LEU A 592 -18.50 -13.29 14.28
C LEU A 592 -17.79 -14.60 14.60
N LEU A 593 -18.58 -15.66 14.75
CA LEU A 593 -18.08 -16.95 15.19
C LEU A 593 -17.16 -17.55 14.13
N GLY A 594 -17.53 -17.44 12.85
CA GLY A 594 -16.74 -17.90 11.72
C GLY A 594 -15.38 -17.23 11.59
N VAL A 595 -15.29 -15.91 11.82
CA VAL A 595 -14.02 -15.17 11.85
C VAL A 595 -13.09 -15.73 12.93
N MET A 596 -13.62 -16.12 14.11
CA MET A 596 -12.83 -16.77 15.15
C MET A 596 -12.48 -18.23 14.80
N MET A 597 -13.43 -18.96 14.18
CA MET A 597 -13.30 -20.39 13.89
C MET A 597 -12.10 -20.72 13.01
N ARG A 598 -11.63 -19.80 12.16
CA ARG A 598 -10.43 -19.99 11.32
C ARG A 598 -9.15 -20.24 12.13
N ASP A 599 -9.00 -19.58 13.27
CA ASP A 599 -7.84 -19.79 14.14
C ASP A 599 -8.14 -20.90 15.17
N LEU A 600 -9.38 -20.95 15.66
CA LEU A 600 -9.80 -21.94 16.66
C LEU A 600 -9.78 -23.38 16.14
N SER A 601 -10.20 -23.63 14.89
CA SER A 601 -10.19 -24.98 14.30
C SER A 601 -8.78 -25.55 14.23
N ARG A 602 -7.78 -24.71 13.90
CA ARG A 602 -6.35 -25.06 13.92
C ARG A 602 -5.83 -25.34 15.32
N MET A 603 -6.38 -24.65 16.32
CA MET A 603 -6.14 -24.93 17.75
C MET A 603 -6.94 -26.13 18.26
N GLY A 604 -7.51 -26.95 17.36
CA GLY A 604 -8.26 -28.16 17.68
C GLY A 604 -9.58 -27.90 18.41
N TYR A 605 -10.15 -26.70 18.28
CA TYR A 605 -11.45 -26.37 18.88
C TYR A 605 -12.59 -26.56 17.87
N THR A 606 -13.64 -27.23 18.35
CA THR A 606 -14.94 -27.36 17.67
C THR A 606 -16.03 -26.97 18.66
N PRO A 607 -16.94 -26.04 18.32
CA PRO A 607 -18.04 -25.66 19.21
C PRO A 607 -18.90 -26.86 19.59
N LYS A 608 -19.24 -27.00 20.87
CA LYS A 608 -20.08 -28.11 21.36
C LYS A 608 -21.55 -27.71 21.53
N THR A 609 -21.83 -26.41 21.52
CA THR A 609 -23.17 -25.87 21.68
C THR A 609 -24.10 -26.30 20.53
N GLN A 610 -25.23 -26.96 20.84
CA GLN A 610 -26.23 -27.36 19.81
C GLN A 610 -26.82 -26.16 19.04
N ASP A 611 -26.90 -24.99 19.68
CA ASP A 611 -27.38 -23.76 19.05
C ASP A 611 -26.42 -23.23 17.97
N TYR A 612 -25.14 -23.63 17.98
CA TYR A 612 -24.18 -23.25 16.94
C TYR A 612 -24.55 -23.89 15.60
N GLU A 613 -24.72 -25.22 15.56
CA GLU A 613 -25.13 -25.92 14.33
C GLU A 613 -26.48 -25.42 13.82
N ARG A 614 -27.42 -25.17 14.74
CA ARG A 614 -28.73 -24.62 14.39
C ARG A 614 -28.60 -23.25 13.74
N THR A 615 -27.76 -22.37 14.28
CA THR A 615 -27.52 -21.02 13.76
C THR A 615 -26.83 -21.07 12.39
N VAL A 616 -25.82 -21.93 12.22
CA VAL A 616 -25.15 -22.16 10.92
C VAL A 616 -26.17 -22.64 9.87
N LYS A 617 -27.03 -23.61 10.22
CA LYS A 617 -28.11 -24.09 9.35
C LYS A 617 -29.13 -22.99 9.01
N ALA A 618 -29.50 -22.15 9.97
CA ALA A 618 -30.43 -21.05 9.73
C ALA A 618 -29.86 -19.99 8.78
N VAL A 619 -28.54 -19.74 8.85
CA VAL A 619 -27.83 -18.80 7.99
C VAL A 619 -27.71 -19.29 6.54
N MET A 620 -27.96 -20.57 6.23
CA MET A 620 -28.07 -21.05 4.84
C MET A 620 -29.08 -20.24 4.01
N ARG A 621 -30.07 -19.64 4.66
CA ARG A 621 -31.08 -18.78 4.02
C ARG A 621 -30.50 -17.50 3.42
N ILE A 622 -29.22 -17.15 3.69
CA ILE A 622 -28.54 -16.03 3.03
C ILE A 622 -28.39 -16.21 1.51
N PHE A 623 -28.52 -17.45 1.01
CA PHE A 623 -28.47 -17.76 -0.41
C PHE A 623 -29.85 -17.67 -1.08
N ASP A 624 -30.91 -17.45 -0.31
CA ASP A 624 -32.28 -17.38 -0.81
C ASP A 624 -32.69 -15.93 -1.12
N ALA A 625 -33.72 -15.77 -1.96
CA ALA A 625 -34.21 -14.46 -2.38
C ALA A 625 -34.71 -13.59 -1.20
N GLU A 626 -35.14 -14.20 -0.11
CA GLU A 626 -35.57 -13.48 1.11
C GLU A 626 -34.44 -12.74 1.83
N ALA A 627 -33.17 -13.04 1.52
CA ALA A 627 -32.00 -12.37 2.07
C ALA A 627 -31.65 -11.04 1.36
N GLU A 628 -32.45 -10.60 0.38
CA GLU A 628 -32.20 -9.35 -0.36
C GLU A 628 -32.09 -8.11 0.55
N GLY A 629 -32.85 -8.08 1.65
CA GLY A 629 -32.79 -7.00 2.63
C GLY A 629 -31.49 -6.97 3.45
N ILE A 630 -30.60 -7.95 3.29
CA ILE A 630 -29.31 -8.05 3.97
C ILE A 630 -28.22 -7.53 3.04
N GLU A 631 -27.42 -6.60 3.55
CA GLU A 631 -26.28 -6.01 2.83
C GLU A 631 -25.33 -7.11 2.29
N ILE A 632 -24.86 -6.93 1.06
CA ILE A 632 -24.14 -7.98 0.33
C ILE A 632 -22.82 -8.37 1.01
N GLY A 633 -22.07 -7.43 1.56
CA GLY A 633 -20.88 -7.68 2.36
C GLY A 633 -21.15 -8.59 3.55
N THR A 634 -22.24 -8.34 4.28
CA THR A 634 -22.68 -9.21 5.39
C THR A 634 -22.98 -10.63 4.92
N ARG A 635 -23.64 -10.78 3.76
CA ARG A 635 -23.93 -12.10 3.16
C ARG A 635 -22.65 -12.80 2.70
N ILE A 636 -21.71 -12.08 2.09
CA ILE A 636 -20.40 -12.61 1.68
C ILE A 636 -19.64 -13.13 2.89
N GLU A 637 -19.53 -12.33 3.94
CA GLU A 637 -18.80 -12.73 5.15
C GLU A 637 -19.44 -13.95 5.82
N ALA A 638 -20.78 -14.02 5.88
CA ALA A 638 -21.49 -15.16 6.45
C ALA A 638 -21.28 -16.43 5.62
N ALA A 639 -21.28 -16.30 4.29
CA ALA A 639 -21.00 -17.39 3.38
C ALA A 639 -19.54 -17.84 3.44
N ASP A 640 -18.57 -16.92 3.54
CA ASP A 640 -17.15 -17.27 3.71
C ASP A 640 -16.92 -18.04 5.02
N ALA A 641 -17.57 -17.59 6.10
CA ALA A 641 -17.55 -18.26 7.41
C ALA A 641 -18.10 -19.69 7.32
N LEU A 642 -19.22 -19.88 6.63
CA LEU A 642 -19.78 -21.20 6.35
C LEU A 642 -18.80 -22.08 5.57
N GLY A 643 -18.15 -21.53 4.54
CA GLY A 643 -17.14 -22.24 3.75
C GLY A 643 -15.97 -22.77 4.60
N GLN A 644 -15.59 -22.07 5.68
CA GLN A 644 -14.51 -22.54 6.58
C GLN A 644 -14.89 -23.77 7.40
N VAL A 645 -16.16 -23.91 7.76
CA VAL A 645 -16.65 -25.00 8.63
C VAL A 645 -17.25 -26.15 7.85
N GLY A 646 -17.37 -26.01 6.53
CA GLY A 646 -18.02 -26.94 5.62
C GLY A 646 -19.33 -26.36 5.08
N ASP A 647 -19.38 -26.10 3.78
CA ASP A 647 -20.59 -25.64 3.09
C ASP A 647 -21.41 -26.85 2.62
N PRO A 648 -22.54 -27.18 3.28
CA PRO A 648 -23.30 -28.40 2.97
C PRO A 648 -23.89 -28.38 1.56
N ARG A 649 -24.04 -27.21 0.92
CA ARG A 649 -24.50 -27.10 -0.47
C ARG A 649 -23.51 -27.73 -1.44
N LEU A 650 -22.25 -27.85 -1.06
CA LEU A 650 -21.19 -28.41 -1.90
C LEU A 650 -20.98 -29.92 -1.67
N GLU A 651 -21.63 -30.49 -0.65
CA GLU A 651 -21.55 -31.94 -0.35
C GLU A 651 -22.53 -32.76 -1.20
N GLU A 652 -23.61 -32.15 -1.70
CA GLU A 652 -24.61 -32.79 -2.56
C GLU A 652 -24.19 -32.82 -4.05
N ASP A 653 -24.75 -33.76 -4.82
CA ASP A 653 -24.45 -33.87 -6.25
C ASP A 653 -25.10 -32.73 -7.07
N ASN A 654 -24.34 -31.67 -7.30
CA ASN A 654 -24.79 -30.40 -7.90
C ASN A 654 -24.89 -30.40 -9.44
N TRP A 655 -25.45 -31.43 -10.09
CA TRP A 655 -25.69 -31.41 -11.55
C TRP A 655 -27.09 -30.93 -11.91
N VAL A 656 -27.17 -30.02 -12.88
CA VAL A 656 -28.42 -29.61 -13.53
C VAL A 656 -28.51 -30.29 -14.90
N THR A 657 -29.66 -30.90 -15.20
CA THR A 657 -29.91 -31.53 -16.51
C THR A 657 -30.52 -30.52 -17.47
N ILE A 658 -29.88 -30.32 -18.62
CA ILE A 658 -30.41 -29.53 -19.73
C ILE A 658 -30.96 -30.49 -20.79
N PRO A 659 -32.27 -30.43 -21.10
CA PRO A 659 -32.86 -31.32 -22.10
C PRO A 659 -32.35 -30.99 -23.51
N PRO A 660 -32.41 -31.96 -24.45
CA PRO A 660 -32.16 -31.70 -25.86
C PRO A 660 -33.07 -30.57 -26.35
N CYS A 661 -32.51 -29.61 -27.08
CA CYS A 661 -33.28 -28.45 -27.54
C CYS A 661 -32.63 -27.78 -28.75
N THR A 662 -33.45 -26.99 -29.45
CA THR A 662 -32.99 -26.04 -30.45
C THR A 662 -33.18 -24.64 -29.87
N PHE A 663 -32.14 -23.80 -29.92
CA PHE A 663 -32.19 -22.43 -29.43
C PHE A 663 -31.50 -21.46 -30.40
N THR A 664 -31.77 -20.16 -30.22
CA THR A 664 -31.14 -19.10 -31.01
C THR A 664 -29.92 -18.56 -30.27
N MET A 665 -28.72 -18.76 -30.83
CA MET A 665 -27.41 -18.40 -30.27
C MET A 665 -26.87 -17.09 -30.85
N GLY A 666 -26.12 -16.34 -30.05
CA GLY A 666 -25.49 -15.06 -30.43
C GLY A 666 -26.39 -13.85 -30.20
N ALA A 667 -25.90 -12.67 -30.56
CA ALA A 667 -26.64 -11.41 -30.45
C ALA A 667 -26.25 -10.44 -31.58
N GLN A 668 -27.09 -9.45 -31.83
CA GLN A 668 -26.86 -8.46 -32.88
C GLN A 668 -27.43 -7.09 -32.50
N LYS A 669 -26.76 -6.01 -32.95
CA LYS A 669 -27.17 -4.62 -32.68
C LYS A 669 -27.77 -3.89 -33.88
N LYS A 670 -27.88 -4.55 -35.03
CA LYS A 670 -28.20 -3.92 -36.33
C LYS A 670 -29.70 -3.82 -36.60
N ASN A 671 -30.47 -4.85 -36.24
CA ASN A 671 -31.91 -4.94 -36.46
C ASN A 671 -32.65 -4.93 -35.12
N LYS A 672 -33.21 -3.78 -34.74
CA LYS A 672 -33.97 -3.61 -33.49
C LYS A 672 -35.14 -4.57 -33.29
N ASN A 673 -35.75 -5.04 -34.38
CA ASN A 673 -36.86 -5.98 -34.36
C ASN A 673 -36.43 -7.42 -34.68
N GLY A 674 -35.12 -7.66 -34.81
CA GLY A 674 -34.54 -8.97 -35.09
C GLY A 674 -34.42 -9.81 -33.82
N LYS A 675 -34.27 -11.13 -33.99
CA LYS A 675 -33.96 -12.06 -32.88
C LYS A 675 -32.67 -11.62 -32.18
N ASN A 676 -32.64 -11.82 -30.87
CA ASN A 676 -31.51 -11.51 -29.98
C ASN A 676 -30.94 -10.11 -30.24
N TYR A 677 -31.81 -9.12 -30.44
CA TYR A 677 -31.38 -7.72 -30.53
C TYR A 677 -30.82 -7.28 -29.18
N ASP A 678 -29.59 -6.78 -29.21
CA ASP A 678 -28.89 -6.25 -28.05
C ASP A 678 -28.08 -5.02 -28.50
N PRO A 679 -28.40 -3.81 -28.02
CA PRO A 679 -27.69 -2.60 -28.42
C PRO A 679 -26.22 -2.59 -27.99
N GLU A 680 -25.84 -3.43 -27.02
CA GLU A 680 -24.49 -3.56 -26.47
C GLU A 680 -23.73 -4.75 -27.07
N ALA A 681 -24.29 -5.44 -28.08
CA ALA A 681 -23.62 -6.57 -28.73
C ALA A 681 -22.33 -6.18 -29.46
N PHE A 682 -21.28 -6.95 -29.23
CA PHE A 682 -20.03 -6.89 -29.97
C PHE A 682 -20.10 -7.69 -31.27
N ASP A 683 -19.23 -7.36 -32.22
CA ASP A 683 -19.26 -7.95 -33.56
C ASP A 683 -18.95 -9.46 -33.56
N PHE A 684 -18.22 -9.95 -32.55
CA PHE A 684 -17.92 -11.38 -32.37
C PHE A 684 -19.10 -12.19 -31.79
N GLU A 685 -20.20 -11.54 -31.43
CA GLU A 685 -21.46 -12.19 -31.03
C GLU A 685 -22.36 -12.50 -32.25
N GLU A 686 -22.02 -11.99 -33.44
CA GLU A 686 -22.72 -12.21 -34.70
C GLU A 686 -22.11 -13.36 -35.53
N PRO A 687 -22.88 -14.00 -36.43
CA PRO A 687 -24.33 -13.85 -36.62
C PRO A 687 -25.16 -14.53 -35.53
N VAL A 688 -26.38 -14.02 -35.33
CA VAL A 688 -27.45 -14.77 -34.66
C VAL A 688 -27.84 -15.97 -35.53
N HIS A 689 -27.80 -17.18 -34.97
CA HIS A 689 -28.04 -18.41 -35.70
C HIS A 689 -28.70 -19.49 -34.83
N GLU A 690 -29.19 -20.56 -35.47
CA GLU A 690 -29.86 -21.65 -34.78
C GLU A 690 -28.85 -22.72 -34.35
N VAL A 691 -28.98 -23.22 -33.13
CA VAL A 691 -28.16 -24.32 -32.62
C VAL A 691 -29.05 -25.39 -32.00
N LYS A 692 -28.83 -26.63 -32.42
CA LYS A 692 -29.48 -27.83 -31.88
C LYS A 692 -28.49 -28.59 -31.01
N LEU A 693 -28.83 -28.72 -29.72
CA LEU A 693 -28.02 -29.43 -28.73
C LEU A 693 -28.70 -30.74 -28.33
N SER A 694 -27.87 -31.76 -28.17
CA SER A 694 -28.24 -32.96 -27.41
C SER A 694 -28.39 -32.62 -25.93
N GLY A 695 -29.09 -33.46 -25.18
CA GLY A 695 -29.22 -33.26 -23.74
C GLY A 695 -27.89 -33.52 -23.04
N TYR A 696 -27.60 -32.73 -22.01
CA TYR A 696 -26.36 -32.80 -21.22
C TYR A 696 -26.64 -32.42 -19.77
N ARG A 697 -25.66 -32.64 -18.90
CA ARG A 697 -25.67 -32.12 -17.53
C ARG A 697 -24.55 -31.10 -17.35
N ILE A 698 -24.79 -30.10 -16.52
CA ILE A 698 -23.81 -29.05 -16.19
C ILE A 698 -23.87 -28.74 -14.69
N ARG A 699 -22.71 -28.45 -14.09
CA ARG A 699 -22.63 -28.12 -12.66
C ARG A 699 -23.40 -26.83 -12.34
N ARG A 700 -24.18 -26.89 -11.25
CA ARG A 700 -25.01 -25.80 -10.71
C ARG A 700 -24.20 -24.54 -10.43
N PHE A 701 -23.00 -24.70 -9.88
CA PHE A 701 -22.04 -23.63 -9.55
C PHE A 701 -20.78 -23.72 -10.43
N PRO A 702 -19.99 -22.63 -10.56
CA PRO A 702 -18.59 -22.74 -10.96
C PRO A 702 -17.86 -23.68 -10.00
N VAL A 703 -16.83 -24.39 -10.49
CA VAL A 703 -16.02 -25.26 -9.64
C VAL A 703 -15.42 -24.43 -8.52
N THR A 704 -15.64 -24.86 -7.29
CA THR A 704 -15.17 -24.16 -6.09
C THR A 704 -13.74 -24.55 -5.73
N VAL A 705 -13.10 -23.74 -4.87
CA VAL A 705 -11.79 -24.04 -4.31
C VAL A 705 -11.79 -25.38 -3.57
N GLN A 706 -12.82 -25.66 -2.76
CA GLN A 706 -12.97 -26.93 -2.03
C GLN A 706 -13.02 -28.14 -2.98
N GLU A 707 -13.82 -28.05 -4.03
CA GLU A 707 -13.91 -29.12 -5.03
C GLU A 707 -12.58 -29.32 -5.78
N TYR A 708 -11.90 -28.22 -6.12
CA TYR A 708 -10.58 -28.27 -6.78
C TYR A 708 -9.48 -28.80 -5.86
N GLU A 709 -9.57 -28.54 -4.56
CA GLU A 709 -8.65 -29.10 -3.56
C GLU A 709 -8.73 -30.64 -3.55
N ALA A 710 -9.94 -31.20 -3.63
CA ALA A 710 -10.12 -32.66 -3.74
C ALA A 710 -9.44 -33.25 -4.99
N PHE A 711 -9.38 -32.51 -6.11
CA PHE A 711 -8.63 -32.92 -7.30
C PHE A 711 -7.11 -32.92 -7.05
N ILE A 712 -6.60 -31.91 -6.36
CA ILE A 712 -5.17 -31.82 -6.00
C ILE A 712 -4.81 -32.97 -5.06
N ASP A 713 -5.58 -33.18 -4.00
CA ASP A 713 -5.36 -34.20 -2.98
C ASP A 713 -5.43 -35.63 -3.56
N ALA A 714 -6.27 -35.84 -4.57
CA ALA A 714 -6.33 -37.09 -5.32
C ALA A 714 -5.15 -37.31 -6.28
N GLY A 715 -4.13 -36.44 -6.26
CA GLY A 715 -2.96 -36.53 -7.14
C GLY A 715 -3.24 -36.08 -8.57
N GLY A 716 -4.22 -35.22 -8.79
CA GLY A 716 -4.69 -34.78 -10.11
C GLY A 716 -3.58 -34.22 -11.01
N TYR A 717 -2.69 -33.38 -10.45
CA TYR A 717 -1.52 -32.84 -11.17
C TYR A 717 -0.47 -33.88 -11.51
N ALA A 718 -0.36 -34.94 -10.70
CA ALA A 718 0.61 -36.01 -10.91
C ALA A 718 0.09 -37.15 -11.81
N THR A 719 -1.17 -37.09 -12.25
CA THR A 719 -1.82 -38.20 -12.96
C THR A 719 -1.96 -37.89 -14.47
N PRO A 720 -1.09 -38.43 -15.35
CA PRO A 720 -1.02 -38.03 -16.76
C PRO A 720 -2.31 -38.26 -17.56
N LYS A 721 -3.17 -39.20 -17.16
CA LYS A 721 -4.40 -39.54 -17.87
C LYS A 721 -5.42 -38.39 -17.97
N TYR A 722 -5.28 -37.36 -17.13
CA TYR A 722 -6.15 -36.18 -17.13
C TYR A 722 -5.64 -35.06 -18.05
N TRP A 723 -4.39 -35.12 -18.49
CA TRP A 723 -3.72 -34.03 -19.19
C TRP A 723 -3.59 -34.30 -20.69
N GLU A 724 -3.58 -33.23 -21.48
CA GLU A 724 -3.26 -33.33 -22.91
C GLU A 724 -1.74 -33.34 -23.13
N ALA A 725 -1.29 -34.00 -24.20
CA ALA A 725 0.12 -33.97 -24.55
C ALA A 725 0.56 -32.52 -24.85
N GLY A 726 1.65 -32.09 -24.22
CA GLY A 726 2.17 -30.72 -24.39
C GLY A 726 1.51 -29.65 -23.51
N SER A 727 0.66 -30.02 -22.55
CA SER A 727 0.21 -29.10 -21.50
C SER A 727 1.39 -28.51 -20.72
N VAL A 728 1.28 -27.24 -20.33
CA VAL A 728 2.27 -26.61 -19.45
C VAL A 728 2.16 -27.24 -18.06
N GLU A 729 3.30 -27.67 -17.52
CA GLU A 729 3.36 -28.24 -16.18
C GLU A 729 3.31 -27.14 -15.13
N PHE A 730 2.29 -27.22 -14.28
CA PHE A 730 2.18 -26.44 -13.06
C PHE A 730 1.98 -27.38 -11.87
N ALA A 731 2.18 -26.89 -10.66
CA ALA A 731 1.98 -27.69 -9.44
C ALA A 731 0.65 -27.41 -8.73
N LYS A 732 0.08 -26.21 -8.93
CA LYS A 732 -1.17 -25.74 -8.30
C LYS A 732 -1.67 -24.46 -9.00
N PRO A 733 -2.92 -24.03 -8.75
CA PRO A 733 -3.43 -22.75 -9.24
C PRO A 733 -2.62 -21.56 -8.75
N GLU A 734 -2.75 -20.43 -9.43
CA GLU A 734 -2.11 -19.18 -8.99
C GLU A 734 -2.69 -18.70 -7.65
N ASN A 735 -1.85 -18.18 -6.75
CA ASN A 735 -2.28 -17.74 -5.41
C ASN A 735 -3.08 -18.78 -4.61
N TRP A 736 -2.88 -20.08 -4.86
CA TRP A 736 -3.64 -21.18 -4.27
C TRP A 736 -3.81 -21.09 -2.74
N GLU A 737 -2.74 -20.74 -2.04
CA GLU A 737 -2.75 -20.65 -0.57
C GLU A 737 -3.72 -19.57 -0.06
N ARG A 738 -3.87 -18.47 -0.81
CA ARG A 738 -4.86 -17.44 -0.51
C ARG A 738 -6.27 -17.92 -0.87
N GLN A 739 -6.42 -18.62 -2.00
CA GLN A 739 -7.71 -19.16 -2.43
C GLN A 739 -8.29 -20.16 -1.42
N LYS A 740 -7.46 -21.04 -0.83
CA LYS A 740 -7.87 -21.98 0.24
C LYS A 740 -8.50 -21.33 1.46
N GLN A 741 -8.30 -20.03 1.66
CA GLN A 741 -9.00 -19.29 2.72
C GLN A 741 -10.48 -19.07 2.41
N TYR A 742 -10.95 -19.40 1.21
CA TYR A 742 -12.32 -19.21 0.77
C TYR A 742 -12.84 -20.45 0.00
N PRO A 743 -13.03 -21.59 0.68
CA PRO A 743 -13.29 -22.88 0.04
C PRO A 743 -14.51 -22.90 -0.89
N ASN A 744 -15.55 -22.13 -0.57
CA ASN A 744 -16.80 -22.09 -1.35
C ASN A 744 -16.86 -20.95 -2.40
N ARG A 745 -15.73 -20.29 -2.67
CA ARG A 745 -15.60 -19.37 -3.82
C ARG A 745 -15.16 -20.14 -5.06
N PRO A 746 -15.42 -19.63 -6.28
CA PRO A 746 -14.88 -20.22 -7.51
C PRO A 746 -13.35 -20.32 -7.46
N VAL A 747 -12.81 -21.44 -7.93
CA VAL A 747 -11.38 -21.53 -8.21
C VAL A 747 -11.02 -20.64 -9.40
N VAL A 748 -9.96 -19.86 -9.26
CA VAL A 748 -9.45 -18.94 -10.30
C VAL A 748 -7.94 -19.10 -10.50
N GLY A 749 -7.35 -18.39 -11.46
CA GLY A 749 -5.91 -18.49 -11.73
C GLY A 749 -5.51 -19.87 -12.24
N VAL A 750 -6.43 -20.52 -12.96
CA VAL A 750 -6.25 -21.83 -13.61
C VAL A 750 -6.24 -21.65 -15.12
N SER A 751 -5.33 -22.36 -15.77
CA SER A 751 -5.27 -22.45 -17.21
C SER A 751 -6.42 -23.30 -17.77
N TRP A 752 -6.64 -23.23 -19.08
CA TRP A 752 -7.63 -24.08 -19.74
C TRP A 752 -7.30 -25.57 -19.56
N SER A 753 -6.01 -25.94 -19.61
CA SER A 753 -5.56 -27.33 -19.46
C SER A 753 -5.83 -27.87 -18.06
N GLU A 754 -5.61 -27.06 -17.02
CA GLU A 754 -5.96 -27.37 -15.63
C GLU A 754 -7.46 -27.59 -15.45
N ALA A 755 -8.27 -26.67 -15.99
CA ALA A 755 -9.72 -26.76 -15.94
C ALA A 755 -10.24 -28.03 -16.65
N ALA A 756 -9.70 -28.34 -17.83
CA ALA A 756 -10.03 -29.56 -18.56
C ALA A 756 -9.60 -30.83 -17.81
N ALA A 757 -8.42 -30.84 -17.18
CA ALA A 757 -7.92 -31.95 -16.39
C ALA A 757 -8.81 -32.23 -15.17
N TYR A 758 -9.21 -31.18 -14.45
CA TYR A 758 -10.19 -31.29 -13.38
C TYR A 758 -11.50 -31.92 -13.88
N CYS A 759 -12.05 -31.40 -14.99
CA CYS A 759 -13.32 -31.91 -15.52
C CYS A 759 -13.23 -33.40 -15.86
N ARG A 760 -12.12 -33.86 -16.47
CA ARG A 760 -11.89 -35.29 -16.75
C ARG A 760 -11.81 -36.12 -15.47
N TRP A 761 -11.12 -35.63 -14.44
CA TRP A 761 -11.06 -36.28 -13.14
C TRP A 761 -12.46 -36.40 -12.50
N ALA A 762 -13.27 -35.35 -12.59
CA ALA A 762 -14.65 -35.34 -12.12
C ALA A 762 -15.62 -36.19 -13.00
N GLY A 763 -15.12 -36.85 -14.05
CA GLY A 763 -15.91 -37.69 -14.95
C GLY A 763 -16.79 -36.90 -15.94
N GLY A 764 -16.31 -35.73 -16.36
CA GLY A 764 -16.95 -34.83 -17.32
C GLY A 764 -15.95 -34.14 -18.25
N ARG A 765 -16.34 -32.98 -18.77
CA ARG A 765 -15.57 -32.11 -19.67
C ARG A 765 -15.94 -30.64 -19.44
N LEU A 766 -15.17 -29.71 -19.99
CA LEU A 766 -15.63 -28.32 -20.10
C LEU A 766 -16.88 -28.25 -21.00
N PRO A 767 -17.85 -27.35 -20.72
CA PRO A 767 -18.96 -27.10 -21.62
C PRO A 767 -18.46 -26.52 -22.94
N THR A 768 -19.15 -26.76 -24.06
CA THR A 768 -18.94 -25.93 -25.26
C THR A 768 -19.54 -24.55 -25.03
N GLY A 769 -19.09 -23.54 -25.78
CA GLY A 769 -19.67 -22.20 -25.73
C GLY A 769 -21.17 -22.20 -26.03
N ALA A 770 -21.65 -23.13 -26.86
CA ALA A 770 -23.07 -23.30 -27.14
C ALA A 770 -23.84 -23.94 -25.97
N GLU A 771 -23.29 -24.97 -25.34
CA GLU A 771 -23.88 -25.56 -24.12
C GLU A 771 -23.91 -24.55 -22.98
N TRP A 772 -22.86 -23.76 -22.82
CA TRP A 772 -22.82 -22.70 -21.82
C TRP A 772 -23.88 -21.64 -22.11
N GLU A 773 -23.97 -21.16 -23.35
CA GLU A 773 -24.93 -20.12 -23.72
C GLU A 773 -26.38 -20.63 -23.58
N ARG A 774 -26.71 -21.85 -24.01
CA ARG A 774 -28.04 -22.44 -23.79
C ARG A 774 -28.38 -22.55 -22.31
N ALA A 775 -27.42 -22.98 -21.50
CA ALA A 775 -27.61 -23.13 -20.07
C ALA A 775 -27.92 -21.79 -19.39
N ALA A 776 -27.24 -20.71 -19.81
CA ALA A 776 -27.48 -19.37 -19.29
C ALA A 776 -28.72 -18.67 -19.88
N ARG A 777 -28.98 -18.84 -21.18
CA ARG A 777 -30.00 -18.11 -21.96
C ARG A 777 -31.42 -18.60 -21.74
N GLY A 778 -31.58 -19.89 -21.44
CA GLY A 778 -32.87 -20.57 -21.59
C GLY A 778 -33.25 -20.79 -23.07
N PRO A 779 -34.35 -21.52 -23.33
CA PRO A 779 -34.81 -21.80 -24.70
C PRO A 779 -35.43 -20.57 -25.41
N GLU A 780 -35.90 -19.59 -24.64
CA GLU A 780 -36.62 -18.39 -25.11
C GLU A 780 -35.71 -17.30 -25.70
N GLY A 781 -34.38 -17.48 -25.66
CA GLY A 781 -33.46 -16.53 -26.27
C GLY A 781 -33.12 -15.30 -25.42
N CYS A 782 -33.30 -15.34 -24.10
CA CYS A 782 -33.22 -14.18 -23.22
C CYS A 782 -31.82 -13.54 -23.13
N ARG A 783 -31.79 -12.22 -22.90
CA ARG A 783 -30.54 -11.43 -22.75
C ARG A 783 -29.78 -11.79 -21.48
N TYR A 784 -30.51 -12.04 -20.39
CA TYR A 784 -29.99 -12.47 -19.09
C TYR A 784 -30.63 -13.81 -18.66
N PRO A 785 -30.02 -14.54 -17.70
CA PRO A 785 -30.59 -15.77 -17.13
C PRO A 785 -32.01 -15.65 -16.56
N TRP A 786 -32.37 -14.46 -16.07
CA TRP A 786 -33.69 -14.16 -15.51
C TRP A 786 -34.66 -13.54 -16.52
N GLY A 787 -34.26 -13.35 -17.77
CA GLY A 787 -35.08 -12.74 -18.81
C GLY A 787 -34.45 -11.50 -19.45
N ASN A 788 -35.25 -10.73 -20.18
CA ASN A 788 -34.82 -9.45 -20.76
C ASN A 788 -34.99 -8.27 -19.79
N GLU A 789 -35.87 -8.43 -18.81
CA GLU A 789 -36.19 -7.43 -17.79
C GLU A 789 -36.28 -8.11 -16.41
N PRO A 790 -35.93 -7.42 -15.31
CA PRO A 790 -35.30 -6.09 -15.30
C PRO A 790 -33.86 -6.14 -15.84
N ALA A 791 -33.33 -4.97 -16.18
CA ALA A 791 -31.91 -4.82 -16.51
C ALA A 791 -31.00 -5.29 -15.37
N LEU A 792 -29.75 -5.61 -15.71
CA LEU A 792 -28.73 -6.00 -14.75
C LEU A 792 -28.55 -4.94 -13.67
N ASP A 793 -28.67 -5.37 -12.42
CA ASP A 793 -28.27 -4.60 -11.24
C ASP A 793 -27.43 -5.49 -10.28
N PRO A 794 -26.72 -4.91 -9.29
CA PRO A 794 -25.82 -5.65 -8.41
C PRO A 794 -26.47 -6.76 -7.55
N SER A 795 -27.81 -6.87 -7.51
CA SER A 795 -28.52 -7.97 -6.84
C SER A 795 -28.59 -9.26 -7.68
N TYR A 796 -28.29 -9.19 -8.98
CA TYR A 796 -28.37 -10.32 -9.92
C TYR A 796 -27.01 -11.00 -10.18
N ALA A 797 -25.90 -10.29 -10.03
CA ALA A 797 -24.57 -10.84 -10.27
C ALA A 797 -23.48 -10.02 -9.56
N ASN A 798 -22.31 -10.62 -9.36
CA ASN A 798 -21.11 -9.91 -8.95
C ASN A 798 -20.38 -9.31 -10.15
N TYR A 799 -20.45 -7.99 -10.32
CA TYR A 799 -19.74 -7.22 -11.34
C TYR A 799 -19.49 -5.80 -10.80
N GLU A 800 -18.35 -5.19 -11.16
CA GLU A 800 -17.99 -3.80 -10.81
C GLU A 800 -18.17 -3.38 -9.34
N GLY A 801 -18.12 -4.32 -8.38
CA GLY A 801 -18.52 -4.04 -7.00
C GLY A 801 -17.54 -4.56 -5.94
N VAL A 802 -17.38 -5.88 -5.88
CA VAL A 802 -16.75 -6.55 -4.73
C VAL A 802 -15.22 -6.68 -4.88
N SER A 803 -14.67 -6.38 -6.06
CA SER A 803 -13.23 -6.46 -6.40
C SER A 803 -12.57 -7.85 -6.23
N HIS A 804 -13.37 -8.90 -6.01
CA HIS A 804 -12.92 -10.29 -5.92
C HIS A 804 -14.10 -11.25 -6.18
N PRO A 805 -13.84 -12.55 -6.44
CA PRO A 805 -14.90 -13.56 -6.50
C PRO A 805 -15.66 -13.66 -5.17
N THR A 806 -16.95 -13.94 -5.22
CA THR A 806 -17.81 -14.16 -4.05
C THR A 806 -18.17 -15.64 -3.90
N PRO A 807 -18.59 -16.09 -2.70
CA PRO A 807 -19.11 -17.44 -2.51
C PRO A 807 -20.21 -17.77 -3.53
N VAL A 808 -20.21 -19.00 -4.02
CA VAL A 808 -21.14 -19.40 -5.09
C VAL A 808 -22.59 -19.39 -4.59
N GLY A 809 -23.52 -19.00 -5.47
CA GLY A 809 -24.96 -18.98 -5.22
C GLY A 809 -25.46 -17.77 -4.43
N LEU A 810 -24.67 -16.72 -4.25
CA LEU A 810 -25.04 -15.55 -3.44
C LEU A 810 -26.01 -14.59 -4.16
N TYR A 811 -26.28 -14.78 -5.45
CA TYR A 811 -27.15 -13.92 -6.25
C TYR A 811 -28.37 -14.69 -6.76
N PRO A 812 -29.35 -15.04 -5.89
CA PRO A 812 -30.46 -15.91 -6.26
C PRO A 812 -31.37 -15.35 -7.35
N LYS A 813 -31.46 -14.02 -7.48
CA LYS A 813 -32.19 -13.37 -8.58
C LYS A 813 -31.53 -13.59 -9.94
N GLY A 814 -30.23 -13.82 -9.96
CA GLY A 814 -29.43 -14.13 -11.14
C GLY A 814 -29.56 -15.57 -11.64
N ASN A 815 -30.31 -16.42 -10.92
CA ASN A 815 -30.42 -17.82 -11.26
C ASN A 815 -31.26 -18.04 -12.51
N THR A 816 -30.89 -19.04 -13.31
CA THR A 816 -31.73 -19.53 -14.41
C THR A 816 -32.98 -20.22 -13.87
N SER A 817 -34.02 -20.37 -14.69
CA SER A 817 -35.21 -21.18 -14.37
C SER A 817 -34.90 -22.64 -14.03
N GLU A 818 -33.84 -23.20 -14.64
CA GLU A 818 -33.36 -24.56 -14.39
C GLU A 818 -32.50 -24.69 -13.12
N GLY A 819 -32.27 -23.59 -12.39
CA GLY A 819 -31.58 -23.58 -11.09
C GLY A 819 -30.06 -23.41 -11.13
N LEU A 820 -29.46 -23.14 -12.29
CA LEU A 820 -28.05 -22.73 -12.40
C LEU A 820 -27.87 -21.35 -11.76
N CYS A 821 -26.84 -21.24 -10.94
CA CYS A 821 -26.45 -20.02 -10.23
C CYS A 821 -25.19 -19.42 -10.85
N ASP A 822 -24.93 -18.12 -10.68
CA ASP A 822 -23.69 -17.45 -11.13
C ASP A 822 -23.34 -17.68 -12.62
N MET A 823 -24.35 -17.73 -13.49
CA MET A 823 -24.11 -17.83 -14.94
C MET A 823 -23.58 -16.52 -15.52
N LEU A 824 -23.79 -15.39 -14.86
CA LEU A 824 -23.20 -14.10 -15.23
C LEU A 824 -22.43 -13.51 -14.06
N GLY A 825 -21.34 -12.80 -14.39
CA GLY A 825 -20.45 -12.20 -13.39
C GLY A 825 -19.73 -13.25 -12.54
N ASN A 826 -19.24 -12.81 -11.38
CA ASN A 826 -18.36 -13.56 -10.49
C ASN A 826 -17.05 -13.97 -11.17
N VAL A 827 -17.04 -14.95 -12.07
CA VAL A 827 -15.85 -15.35 -12.87
C VAL A 827 -16.22 -15.66 -14.31
N TRP A 828 -15.29 -15.36 -15.22
CA TRP A 828 -15.36 -15.89 -16.58
C TRP A 828 -15.30 -17.42 -16.55
N GLY A 829 -16.08 -18.09 -17.38
CA GLY A 829 -16.07 -19.54 -17.51
C GLY A 829 -15.29 -20.03 -18.73
N TRP A 830 -14.24 -20.83 -18.53
CA TRP A 830 -13.63 -21.60 -19.60
C TRP A 830 -14.64 -22.54 -20.28
N CYS A 831 -14.63 -22.53 -21.62
CA CYS A 831 -15.34 -23.50 -22.46
C CYS A 831 -14.34 -24.38 -23.23
N GLY A 832 -14.78 -25.55 -23.69
CA GLY A 832 -13.95 -26.56 -24.34
C GLY A 832 -13.54 -26.24 -25.78
N ASP A 833 -14.24 -25.32 -26.43
CA ASP A 833 -14.10 -24.96 -27.84
C ASP A 833 -13.07 -23.83 -28.08
N TRP A 834 -12.50 -23.83 -29.28
CA TRP A 834 -11.64 -22.76 -29.76
C TRP A 834 -12.47 -21.50 -30.06
N PHE A 835 -11.89 -20.33 -29.77
CA PHE A 835 -12.54 -19.06 -30.06
C PHE A 835 -12.36 -18.71 -31.54
N GLY A 836 -13.48 -18.62 -32.27
CA GLY A 836 -13.50 -18.14 -33.65
C GLY A 836 -14.85 -17.54 -34.05
N PRO A 837 -14.96 -16.96 -35.25
CA PRO A 837 -16.21 -16.36 -35.72
C PRO A 837 -17.33 -17.41 -35.77
N TYR A 838 -18.57 -16.99 -35.48
CA TYR A 838 -19.71 -17.88 -35.70
C TYR A 838 -19.93 -18.14 -37.19
N VAL A 839 -20.24 -19.39 -37.53
CA VAL A 839 -20.56 -19.80 -38.90
C VAL A 839 -22.05 -19.57 -39.16
N LYS A 840 -22.39 -18.99 -40.31
CA LYS A 840 -23.79 -18.80 -40.72
C LYS A 840 -24.47 -20.15 -40.96
N GLY A 841 -25.73 -20.26 -40.50
CA GLY A 841 -26.56 -21.45 -40.70
C GLY A 841 -26.89 -22.18 -39.40
N SER A 842 -27.79 -23.16 -39.46
CA SER A 842 -28.13 -24.02 -38.32
C SER A 842 -26.97 -25.00 -38.02
N GLN A 843 -26.66 -25.22 -36.75
CA GLN A 843 -25.55 -26.07 -36.32
C GLN A 843 -26.05 -27.13 -35.31
N GLU A 844 -25.51 -28.35 -35.39
CA GLU A 844 -25.78 -29.42 -34.42
C GLU A 844 -24.56 -29.65 -33.53
N ASN A 845 -24.73 -29.55 -32.20
CA ASN A 845 -23.68 -29.72 -31.18
C ASN A 845 -22.33 -29.04 -31.53
N PRO A 846 -22.31 -27.73 -31.84
CA PRO A 846 -21.10 -27.08 -32.34
C PRO A 846 -19.98 -27.07 -31.29
N ARG A 847 -18.75 -27.25 -31.78
CA ARG A 847 -17.51 -27.30 -30.98
C ARG A 847 -16.51 -26.18 -31.32
N GLY A 848 -16.99 -25.13 -31.99
CA GLY A 848 -16.13 -24.09 -32.55
C GLY A 848 -15.23 -24.62 -33.69
N PRO A 849 -14.21 -23.84 -34.09
CA PRO A 849 -13.17 -24.29 -35.02
C PRO A 849 -12.38 -25.49 -34.48
N GLU A 850 -11.71 -26.24 -35.37
CA GLU A 850 -10.88 -27.40 -34.99
C GLU A 850 -9.60 -26.98 -34.24
N ASP A 851 -9.04 -25.82 -34.59
CA ASP A 851 -7.84 -25.22 -34.00
C ASP A 851 -8.00 -23.70 -33.75
N GLY A 852 -7.05 -23.11 -33.02
CA GLY A 852 -7.05 -21.68 -32.74
C GLY A 852 -5.94 -21.23 -31.78
N GLU A 853 -5.82 -19.92 -31.60
CA GLU A 853 -4.85 -19.33 -30.67
C GLU A 853 -5.43 -19.17 -29.25
N THR A 854 -6.75 -19.01 -29.14
CA THR A 854 -7.44 -18.73 -27.86
C THR A 854 -8.68 -19.60 -27.70
N ARG A 855 -9.03 -19.92 -26.44
CA ARG A 855 -10.22 -20.69 -26.05
C ARG A 855 -11.35 -19.77 -25.62
N VAL A 856 -12.58 -20.24 -25.75
CA VAL A 856 -13.77 -19.44 -25.42
C VAL A 856 -13.90 -19.23 -23.91
N LEU A 857 -14.16 -17.98 -23.53
CA LEU A 857 -14.58 -17.54 -22.20
C LEU A 857 -16.00 -16.96 -22.28
N ARG A 858 -16.84 -17.24 -21.29
CA ARG A 858 -18.24 -16.76 -21.20
C ARG A 858 -18.61 -16.14 -19.85
N GLY A 859 -19.57 -15.22 -19.87
CA GLY A 859 -20.33 -14.77 -18.69
C GLY A 859 -19.89 -13.48 -17.99
N GLY A 860 -18.68 -12.98 -18.26
CA GLY A 860 -18.14 -11.84 -17.51
C GLY A 860 -17.62 -12.23 -16.11
N SER A 861 -17.03 -11.28 -15.40
CA SER A 861 -16.46 -11.49 -14.06
C SER A 861 -16.73 -10.31 -13.12
N TRP A 862 -16.34 -10.48 -11.85
CA TRP A 862 -16.44 -9.45 -10.80
C TRP A 862 -15.79 -8.11 -11.15
N GLY A 863 -14.81 -8.09 -12.06
CA GLY A 863 -14.08 -6.89 -12.45
C GLY A 863 -14.57 -6.23 -13.74
N ASN A 864 -15.62 -6.78 -14.37
CA ASN A 864 -16.11 -6.29 -15.66
C ASN A 864 -17.26 -5.29 -15.52
N PRO A 865 -17.36 -4.34 -16.47
CA PRO A 865 -18.48 -3.42 -16.54
C PRO A 865 -19.79 -4.13 -16.95
N PRO A 866 -20.96 -3.56 -16.62
CA PRO A 866 -22.27 -4.17 -16.88
C PRO A 866 -22.47 -4.57 -18.35
N GLU A 867 -21.99 -3.77 -19.30
CA GLU A 867 -22.06 -4.07 -20.74
C GLU A 867 -21.34 -5.37 -21.16
N TRP A 868 -20.46 -5.93 -20.31
CA TRP A 868 -19.76 -7.19 -20.56
C TRP A 868 -20.44 -8.38 -19.87
N VAL A 869 -21.38 -8.13 -18.98
CA VAL A 869 -22.04 -9.15 -18.14
C VAL A 869 -23.36 -9.55 -18.80
N ARG A 870 -23.25 -10.22 -19.95
CA ARG A 870 -24.37 -10.62 -20.82
C ARG A 870 -24.18 -12.05 -21.33
N VAL A 871 -25.28 -12.75 -21.60
CA VAL A 871 -25.25 -14.18 -21.96
C VAL A 871 -24.53 -14.45 -23.29
N SER A 872 -24.73 -13.59 -24.30
CA SER A 872 -24.05 -13.73 -25.60
C SER A 872 -22.59 -13.29 -25.57
N ASN A 873 -22.18 -12.49 -24.58
CA ASN A 873 -20.82 -11.98 -24.55
C ASN A 873 -19.82 -13.13 -24.41
N ARG A 874 -18.74 -13.05 -25.17
CA ARG A 874 -17.70 -14.07 -25.27
C ARG A 874 -16.35 -13.42 -25.46
N ASN A 875 -15.31 -14.01 -24.89
CA ASN A 875 -13.94 -13.54 -25.04
C ASN A 875 -13.00 -14.70 -25.39
N GLY A 876 -11.80 -14.38 -25.87
CA GLY A 876 -10.74 -15.35 -26.16
C GLY A 876 -9.65 -15.27 -25.09
N GLY A 877 -9.35 -16.40 -24.44
CA GLY A 877 -8.23 -16.52 -23.51
C GLY A 877 -7.16 -17.50 -24.02
N GLY A 878 -5.88 -17.15 -23.87
CA GLY A 878 -4.78 -18.06 -24.23
C GLY A 878 -4.84 -19.36 -23.40
N PRO A 879 -4.69 -20.56 -24.00
CA PRO A 879 -4.85 -21.84 -23.28
C PRO A 879 -3.94 -22.04 -22.07
N ALA A 880 -2.74 -21.43 -22.11
CA ALA A 880 -1.75 -21.47 -21.03
C ALA A 880 -1.84 -20.29 -20.06
N ALA A 881 -2.67 -19.28 -20.36
CA ALA A 881 -2.84 -18.12 -19.51
C ALA A 881 -3.62 -18.48 -18.24
N ARG A 882 -3.25 -17.85 -17.12
CA ARG A 882 -3.96 -17.91 -15.85
C ARG A 882 -4.39 -16.50 -15.49
N ASP A 883 -5.60 -16.35 -14.97
CA ASP A 883 -6.16 -15.06 -14.63
C ASP A 883 -7.06 -15.20 -13.38
N HIS A 884 -6.96 -14.26 -12.44
CA HIS A 884 -7.71 -14.23 -11.18
C HIS A 884 -9.22 -13.97 -11.34
N ALA A 885 -9.66 -13.61 -12.54
CA ALA A 885 -11.07 -13.42 -12.89
C ALA A 885 -11.61 -14.60 -13.73
N VAL A 886 -10.80 -15.62 -14.02
CA VAL A 886 -11.17 -16.76 -14.86
C VAL A 886 -11.24 -18.04 -14.05
N GLY A 887 -12.42 -18.67 -14.05
CA GLY A 887 -12.71 -19.99 -13.51
C GLY A 887 -13.40 -20.87 -14.55
N PHE A 888 -14.17 -21.87 -14.11
CA PHE A 888 -14.83 -22.81 -15.03
C PHE A 888 -15.97 -23.61 -14.38
N ARG A 889 -16.71 -24.33 -15.23
CA ARG A 889 -17.75 -25.30 -14.84
C ARG A 889 -17.48 -26.63 -15.49
N CYS A 890 -17.95 -27.71 -14.86
CA CYS A 890 -17.95 -29.03 -15.47
C CYS A 890 -19.30 -29.31 -16.14
N ALA A 891 -19.25 -29.82 -17.36
CA ALA A 891 -20.35 -30.42 -18.09
C ALA A 891 -20.12 -31.93 -18.26
N GLY A 892 -21.14 -32.67 -18.66
CA GLY A 892 -21.03 -34.09 -18.97
C GLY A 892 -22.26 -34.60 -19.71
N GLU A 893 -22.15 -35.80 -20.26
CA GLU A 893 -23.27 -36.46 -20.93
C GLU A 893 -24.37 -36.85 -19.92
N LEU A 894 -25.61 -37.01 -20.42
CA LEU A 894 -26.70 -37.55 -19.61
C LEU A 894 -26.35 -38.98 -19.17
N ARG A 895 -26.42 -39.25 -17.87
CA ARG A 895 -26.36 -40.61 -17.37
C ARG A 895 -27.74 -41.23 -17.56
N LEU A 896 -27.84 -42.27 -18.39
CA LEU A 896 -29.03 -43.12 -18.41
C LEU A 896 -29.21 -43.66 -16.99
N ALA A 897 -30.36 -43.38 -16.36
CA ALA A 897 -30.73 -44.04 -15.13
C ALA A 897 -30.71 -45.55 -15.42
N SER A 898 -29.75 -46.26 -14.85
CA SER A 898 -29.73 -47.71 -14.87
C SER A 898 -31.02 -48.18 -14.22
N ARG A 899 -32.01 -48.53 -15.04
CA ARG A 899 -33.16 -49.32 -14.60
C ARG A 899 -32.57 -50.60 -14.01
N VAL A 900 -32.55 -50.67 -12.69
CA VAL A 900 -32.43 -51.93 -11.97
C VAL A 900 -33.68 -52.73 -12.37
N LEU A 901 -33.56 -53.55 -13.41
CA LEU A 901 -34.45 -54.67 -13.63
C LEU A 901 -34.12 -55.67 -12.52
N SER A 902 -34.82 -55.55 -11.39
CA SER A 902 -34.85 -56.60 -10.38
C SER A 902 -35.61 -57.79 -10.95
N LEU A 903 -34.90 -58.90 -11.18
CA LEU A 903 -35.47 -60.25 -11.21
C LEU A 903 -35.51 -60.79 -9.78
#